data_AF-A0ABD2C5V3-F1
#
_entry.id   AF-A0ABD2C5V3-F1
#
_cell.length_a   1.000
_cell.length_b   1.000
_cell.length_c   1.000
_cell.angle_alpha   90.00
_cell.angle_beta   90.00
_cell.angle_gamma   90.00
#
_symmetry.space_group_name_H-M   'P 1'
#
loop_
_entity.id
_entity.type
_entity.pdbx_description
1 polymer ?
#
loop_
_entity_poly.entity_id
_entity_poly.type
_entity_poly.pdbx_seq_one_letter_code
_entity_poly.pdbx_strand_id
1 'polypeptide(L)'
;MSSSSNTSVTVWPKKVFNIYSNIPLHICHTFHTFFNELIQFNIKYNSKNEFRGETISFFYSPGSFPSMVLLQNGTYEIRNEGVPQKGNITIHLDEFTKELDKLYPNKIAGGIGVIHFYNWRPIFRRNVGNLKINKDVSIDLVRKENPKWDKSRIEKEASNRFETSAKVFMVKTLKLAKEMRKKTQWGYHGYPYCLSRSTDNPNWNCDALSMSENDKMSWLFNYQDILLPSIYLKHVLKPDEKIRLVQENVKEAVRISKNLKHLPKVLPYWWYKYQDKEDTFLTEADVKNTFKEILTSGGDGIILWGMLSDLNNKKKCDKFKEYLMKILGPIALKVTEALGFDVFNVLNLMDWKFRNLVLAMIISNITYTTGVVHDNFQGDKIAIFYDPGEFPALLPLEDGKYKERNGGVPQEGNITLHLQKFIEYLDKTYPNRNFNGIGVIDFERWRPIFRQNWGNMKIHKNFSIDLVRNEHPTWNKKMIELEASKRFEKYARFFMEETLKLAKKTRKQADWGYYGYPYCFNMSPNNLVPECDVTAMHENDKMSWLFNNQNVLLPSVYVRQELTPDQRVGLVQGRVKEAVRVSNNLKHSPKVLSYWWYVYQDETNTFLTETDVKKTFQEIVINGGDGIIIWGSSSDVNSLSKCKRLREYLLTVLGPIAVNVTEAVN
;
A
#
# COMPACT_ATOMS: atom_id res chain seq x y z
N MET A 1 -34.90 -35.41 -15.17
CA MET A 1 -33.93 -34.64 -15.98
C MET A 1 -33.74 -33.28 -15.33
N SER A 2 -32.60 -33.04 -14.69
CA SER A 2 -32.09 -31.69 -14.39
C SER A 2 -30.61 -31.81 -14.06
N SER A 3 -29.79 -31.30 -14.98
CA SER A 3 -28.33 -31.32 -15.00
C SER A 3 -27.71 -30.59 -13.81
N SER A 4 -26.80 -31.25 -13.11
CA SER A 4 -25.84 -30.64 -12.18
C SER A 4 -24.77 -29.89 -12.97
N SER A 5 -24.87 -28.56 -13.06
CA SER A 5 -23.81 -27.72 -13.59
C SER A 5 -22.71 -27.53 -12.53
N ASN A 6 -21.61 -28.27 -12.68
CA ASN A 6 -20.34 -27.97 -12.01
C ASN A 6 -19.81 -26.63 -12.52
N THR A 7 -20.06 -25.54 -11.78
CA THR A 7 -19.32 -24.28 -11.96
C THR A 7 -18.04 -24.36 -11.13
N SER A 8 -16.91 -24.52 -11.82
CA SER A 8 -15.57 -24.40 -11.26
C SER A 8 -15.38 -23.01 -10.63
N VAL A 9 -15.21 -22.97 -9.32
CA VAL A 9 -14.80 -21.76 -8.59
C VAL A 9 -13.37 -21.41 -9.04
N THR A 10 -13.23 -20.30 -9.77
CA THR A 10 -11.93 -19.74 -10.13
C THR A 10 -11.31 -19.12 -8.89
N VAL A 11 -10.50 -19.91 -8.17
CA VAL A 11 -9.63 -19.44 -7.09
C VAL A 11 -8.51 -18.58 -7.71
N TRP A 12 -8.58 -17.26 -7.53
CA TRP A 12 -7.49 -16.37 -7.91
C TRP A 12 -6.39 -16.39 -6.82
N PRO A 13 -5.13 -16.69 -7.14
CA PRO A 13 -4.08 -16.82 -6.14
C PRO A 13 -3.74 -15.48 -5.46
N LYS A 14 -3.60 -15.52 -4.12
CA LYS A 14 -3.03 -14.46 -3.26
C LYS A 14 -1.72 -13.94 -3.87
N LYS A 15 -1.67 -12.66 -4.26
CA LYS A 15 -0.44 -12.04 -4.79
C LYS A 15 0.51 -11.74 -3.61
N VAL A 16 1.36 -12.70 -3.27
CA VAL A 16 2.38 -12.58 -2.21
C VAL A 16 3.62 -11.88 -2.77
N PHE A 17 4.04 -10.77 -2.15
CA PHE A 17 5.30 -10.12 -2.50
C PHE A 17 6.47 -10.89 -1.87
N ASN A 18 7.35 -11.44 -2.70
CA ASN A 18 8.42 -12.33 -2.25
C ASN A 18 9.79 -11.74 -2.57
N ILE A 19 10.71 -11.79 -1.61
CA ILE A 19 12.11 -11.43 -1.82
C ILE A 19 12.92 -12.72 -1.91
N TYR A 20 13.75 -12.84 -2.94
CA TYR A 20 14.58 -14.02 -3.22
C TYR A 20 16.05 -13.63 -3.15
N SER A 21 16.88 -14.43 -2.49
CA SER A 21 18.34 -14.32 -2.53
C SER A 21 18.90 -15.16 -3.66
N ASN A 22 19.50 -14.49 -4.63
CA ASN A 22 20.33 -15.07 -5.70
C ASN A 22 21.77 -14.53 -5.57
N ILE A 23 22.23 -14.38 -4.33
CA ILE A 23 23.60 -13.96 -3.97
C ILE A 23 24.42 -15.24 -3.72
N PRO A 24 25.68 -15.35 -4.21
CA PRO A 24 26.49 -16.57 -4.07
C PRO A 24 27.09 -16.74 -2.65
N LEU A 25 26.22 -16.83 -1.65
CA LEU A 25 26.58 -16.84 -0.23
C LEU A 25 27.28 -18.12 0.24
N HIS A 26 27.06 -19.25 -0.44
CA HIS A 26 27.77 -20.53 -0.16
C HIS A 26 29.31 -20.38 -0.15
N ILE A 27 29.88 -19.44 -0.91
CA ILE A 27 31.34 -19.19 -0.92
C ILE A 27 31.83 -18.78 0.47
N CYS A 28 31.03 -18.01 1.20
CA CYS A 28 31.40 -17.53 2.53
C CYS A 28 31.48 -18.64 3.59
N HIS A 29 30.91 -19.81 3.33
CA HIS A 29 30.99 -20.96 4.23
C HIS A 29 32.44 -21.43 4.40
N THR A 30 33.28 -21.31 3.35
CA THR A 30 34.72 -21.60 3.42
C THR A 30 35.47 -20.68 4.39
N PHE A 31 34.90 -19.52 4.70
CA PHE A 31 35.43 -18.54 5.65
C PHE A 31 34.73 -18.58 7.01
N HIS A 32 33.90 -19.61 7.27
CA HIS A 32 33.06 -19.76 8.47
C HIS A 32 32.05 -18.63 8.68
N THR A 33 31.57 -18.01 7.59
CA THR A 33 30.51 -16.97 7.63
C THR A 33 29.25 -17.52 6.96
N PHE A 34 28.23 -17.83 7.79
CA PHE A 34 26.95 -18.40 7.37
C PHE A 34 25.83 -17.34 7.39
N PHE A 35 24.77 -17.55 6.60
CA PHE A 35 23.67 -16.59 6.39
C PHE A 35 22.31 -17.21 6.74
N ASN A 36 22.21 -17.81 7.93
CA ASN A 36 20.97 -18.42 8.42
C ASN A 36 19.91 -17.35 8.74
N GLU A 37 20.33 -16.11 8.95
CA GLU A 37 19.50 -14.96 9.32
C GLU A 37 18.58 -14.51 8.17
N LEU A 38 18.79 -14.96 6.94
CA LEU A 38 17.90 -14.68 5.80
C LEU A 38 16.44 -15.08 6.10
N ILE A 39 16.22 -16.16 6.85
CA ILE A 39 14.87 -16.60 7.25
C ILE A 39 14.20 -15.60 8.19
N GLN A 40 14.97 -14.94 9.06
CA GLN A 40 14.48 -13.95 10.01
C GLN A 40 14.00 -12.68 9.27
N PHE A 41 14.51 -12.45 8.06
CA PHE A 41 14.13 -11.32 7.22
C PHE A 41 13.10 -11.68 6.12
N ASN A 42 12.51 -12.89 6.20
CA ASN A 42 11.56 -13.40 5.21
C ASN A 42 12.10 -13.38 3.76
N ILE A 43 13.42 -13.52 3.61
CA ILE A 43 14.08 -13.65 2.31
C ILE A 43 14.12 -15.13 1.97
N LYS A 44 13.59 -15.53 0.82
CA LYS A 44 13.64 -16.90 0.31
C LYS A 44 15.02 -17.19 -0.26
N TYR A 45 15.62 -18.32 0.09
CA TYR A 45 16.95 -18.73 -0.37
C TYR A 45 16.96 -20.24 -0.69
N ASN A 46 17.95 -20.69 -1.43
CA ASN A 46 18.17 -22.13 -1.64
C ASN A 46 18.75 -22.76 -0.37
N SER A 47 18.43 -24.02 -0.14
CA SER A 47 19.02 -24.85 0.92
C SER A 47 20.55 -24.75 0.90
N LYS A 48 21.15 -24.61 2.09
CA LYS A 48 22.60 -24.38 2.27
C LYS A 48 23.14 -23.13 1.55
N ASN A 49 22.29 -22.16 1.24
CA ASN A 49 22.66 -20.94 0.51
C ASN A 49 23.33 -21.20 -0.87
N GLU A 50 23.02 -22.35 -1.49
CA GLU A 50 23.54 -22.69 -2.81
C GLU A 50 23.13 -21.66 -3.85
N PHE A 51 24.01 -21.38 -4.82
CA PHE A 51 23.71 -20.40 -5.87
C PHE A 51 22.65 -20.91 -6.87
N ARG A 52 22.49 -22.23 -6.96
CA ARG A 52 21.45 -22.89 -7.77
C ARG A 52 20.76 -23.93 -6.91
N GLY A 53 19.44 -23.86 -6.83
CA GLY A 53 18.67 -24.77 -6.00
C GLY A 53 17.18 -24.70 -6.26
N GLU A 54 16.42 -25.19 -5.29
CA GLU A 54 14.97 -25.33 -5.33
C GLU A 54 14.23 -23.99 -5.38
N THR A 55 14.78 -22.93 -4.80
CA THR A 55 14.13 -21.62 -4.76
C THR A 55 14.40 -20.80 -6.02
N ILE A 56 15.67 -20.67 -6.40
CA ILE A 56 16.12 -19.89 -7.57
C ILE A 56 17.39 -20.49 -8.18
N SER A 57 17.50 -20.48 -9.51
CA SER A 57 18.67 -20.97 -10.24
C SER A 57 19.02 -20.06 -11.41
N PHE A 58 20.25 -19.54 -11.40
CA PHE A 58 20.77 -18.60 -12.39
C PHE A 58 21.78 -19.26 -13.34
N PHE A 59 21.55 -19.14 -14.65
CA PHE A 59 22.37 -19.77 -15.69
C PHE A 59 23.06 -18.68 -16.53
N TYR A 60 24.40 -18.61 -16.43
CA TYR A 60 25.21 -17.63 -17.16
C TYR A 60 25.48 -18.14 -18.57
N SER A 61 24.90 -17.49 -19.57
CA SER A 61 25.04 -17.75 -21.01
C SER A 61 25.01 -19.25 -21.39
N PRO A 62 24.00 -20.02 -20.92
CA PRO A 62 24.00 -21.47 -21.01
C PRO A 62 23.88 -21.99 -22.44
N GLY A 63 24.43 -23.18 -22.69
CA GLY A 63 24.55 -23.78 -24.00
C GLY A 63 25.42 -22.95 -24.97
N SER A 64 25.31 -23.25 -26.26
CA SER A 64 26.12 -22.60 -27.31
C SER A 64 25.41 -21.41 -27.98
N PHE A 65 24.97 -20.39 -27.23
CA PHE A 65 24.43 -19.21 -27.91
C PHE A 65 25.50 -18.59 -28.82
N PRO A 66 25.18 -18.27 -30.09
CA PRO A 66 26.10 -17.56 -30.98
C PRO A 66 26.52 -16.26 -30.32
N SER A 67 27.82 -16.04 -30.18
CA SER A 67 28.31 -14.81 -29.58
C SER A 67 29.74 -14.47 -29.96
N MET A 68 30.03 -13.18 -29.93
CA MET A 68 31.38 -12.64 -30.07
C MET A 68 31.70 -11.85 -28.79
N VAL A 69 32.70 -12.31 -28.04
CA VAL A 69 33.13 -11.68 -26.79
C VAL A 69 34.49 -11.04 -27.00
N LEU A 70 34.60 -9.74 -26.74
CA LEU A 70 35.87 -9.02 -26.85
C LEU A 70 36.82 -9.44 -25.72
N LEU A 71 37.97 -9.97 -26.08
CA LEU A 71 39.05 -10.34 -25.16
C LEU A 71 39.95 -9.14 -24.86
N GLN A 72 40.71 -9.21 -23.76
CA GLN A 72 41.61 -8.14 -23.33
C GLN A 72 42.69 -7.79 -24.37
N ASN A 73 43.05 -8.74 -25.23
CA ASN A 73 44.01 -8.55 -26.32
C ASN A 73 43.39 -7.89 -27.57
N GLY A 74 42.13 -7.45 -27.51
CA GLY A 74 41.42 -6.81 -28.62
C GLY A 74 40.84 -7.76 -29.68
N THR A 75 41.02 -9.08 -29.52
CA THR A 75 40.43 -10.10 -30.41
C THR A 75 39.06 -10.54 -29.91
N TYR A 76 38.26 -11.19 -30.76
CA TYR A 76 36.96 -11.73 -30.37
C TYR A 76 37.03 -13.24 -30.19
N GLU A 77 36.56 -13.72 -29.04
CA GLU A 77 36.20 -15.13 -28.86
C GLU A 77 34.86 -15.38 -29.55
N ILE A 78 34.87 -16.24 -30.56
CA ILE A 78 33.70 -16.57 -31.37
C ILE A 78 33.14 -17.91 -30.90
N ARG A 79 31.89 -17.89 -30.44
CA ARG A 79 31.14 -19.10 -30.08
C ARG A 79 30.00 -19.31 -31.07
N ASN A 80 29.82 -20.55 -31.52
CA ASN A 80 28.75 -20.98 -32.44
C ASN A 80 28.52 -19.97 -33.59
N GLU A 81 29.59 -19.67 -34.34
CA GLU A 81 29.60 -18.77 -35.50
C GLU A 81 29.29 -17.28 -35.21
N GLY A 82 29.26 -16.87 -33.94
CA GLY A 82 29.26 -15.47 -33.52
C GLY A 82 27.90 -14.76 -33.58
N VAL A 83 27.15 -14.87 -34.68
CA VAL A 83 25.85 -14.23 -34.89
C VAL A 83 24.72 -15.25 -35.08
N PRO A 84 23.48 -14.97 -34.62
CA PRO A 84 22.41 -15.96 -34.59
C PRO A 84 22.04 -16.54 -35.96
N GLN A 85 22.13 -15.76 -37.04
CA GLN A 85 21.83 -16.24 -38.40
C GLN A 85 22.89 -17.16 -39.02
N LYS A 86 24.04 -17.32 -38.37
CA LYS A 86 25.09 -18.29 -38.74
C LYS A 86 25.17 -19.45 -37.76
N GLY A 87 24.71 -19.27 -36.53
CA GLY A 87 24.78 -20.27 -35.49
C GLY A 87 23.96 -21.52 -35.76
N ASN A 88 24.44 -22.66 -35.23
CA ASN A 88 23.73 -23.93 -35.27
C ASN A 88 22.87 -24.09 -34.00
N ILE A 89 21.55 -24.15 -34.19
CA ILE A 89 20.59 -24.28 -33.10
C ILE A 89 20.65 -25.64 -32.40
N THR A 90 20.95 -26.73 -33.12
CA THR A 90 21.03 -28.08 -32.53
C THR A 90 22.19 -28.16 -31.56
N ILE A 91 23.38 -27.68 -31.95
CA ILE A 91 24.56 -27.61 -31.07
C ILE A 91 24.23 -26.82 -29.80
N HIS A 92 23.56 -25.68 -29.95
CA HIS A 92 23.14 -24.87 -28.81
C HIS A 92 22.23 -25.63 -27.84
N LEU A 93 21.19 -26.29 -28.36
CA LEU A 93 20.20 -27.00 -27.53
C LEU A 93 20.78 -28.27 -26.88
N ASP A 94 21.69 -28.98 -27.56
CA ASP A 94 22.38 -30.14 -27.01
C ASP A 94 23.30 -29.75 -25.85
N GLU A 95 24.08 -28.68 -26.02
CA GLU A 95 24.91 -28.14 -24.94
C GLU A 95 24.06 -27.60 -23.79
N PHE A 96 22.98 -26.88 -24.08
CA PHE A 96 22.04 -26.39 -23.08
C PHE A 96 21.43 -27.53 -22.26
N THR A 97 21.06 -28.63 -22.92
CA THR A 97 20.52 -29.83 -22.26
C THR A 97 21.53 -30.42 -21.27
N LYS A 98 22.77 -30.65 -21.73
CA LYS A 98 23.86 -31.20 -20.90
C LYS A 98 24.16 -30.30 -19.71
N GLU A 99 24.22 -28.98 -19.94
CA GLU A 99 24.50 -28.01 -18.89
C GLU A 99 23.37 -27.94 -17.86
N LEU A 100 22.11 -27.91 -18.31
CA LEU A 100 20.96 -27.84 -17.42
C LEU A 100 20.83 -29.10 -16.54
N ASP A 101 21.07 -30.29 -17.11
CA ASP A 101 21.06 -31.54 -16.33
C ASP A 101 22.24 -31.61 -15.34
N LYS A 102 23.41 -31.06 -15.70
CA LYS A 102 24.57 -30.98 -14.78
C LYS A 102 24.34 -29.99 -13.64
N LEU A 103 23.86 -28.79 -13.94
CA LEU A 103 23.78 -27.68 -12.98
C LEU A 103 22.49 -27.66 -12.17
N TYR A 104 21.41 -28.28 -12.67
CA TYR A 104 20.11 -28.31 -12.02
C TYR A 104 19.45 -29.68 -12.18
N PRO A 105 20.04 -30.76 -11.63
CA PRO A 105 19.63 -32.15 -11.91
C PRO A 105 18.20 -32.49 -11.43
N ASN A 106 17.68 -31.77 -10.43
CA ASN A 106 16.37 -32.06 -9.86
C ASN A 106 15.24 -31.60 -10.79
N LYS A 107 14.59 -32.57 -11.47
CA LYS A 107 13.50 -32.33 -12.42
C LYS A 107 12.16 -31.93 -11.78
N ILE A 108 12.01 -32.10 -10.46
CA ILE A 108 10.76 -31.89 -9.72
C ILE A 108 10.79 -30.59 -8.91
N ALA A 109 11.96 -29.95 -8.77
CA ALA A 109 12.10 -28.68 -8.07
C ALA A 109 11.26 -27.58 -8.75
N GLY A 110 10.25 -27.08 -8.04
CA GLY A 110 9.52 -25.87 -8.42
C GLY A 110 10.23 -24.65 -7.85
N GLY A 111 10.39 -23.59 -8.63
CA GLY A 111 11.19 -22.41 -8.28
C GLY A 111 11.35 -21.45 -9.46
N ILE A 112 12.33 -20.54 -9.38
CA ILE A 112 12.62 -19.55 -10.43
C ILE A 112 13.85 -19.97 -11.24
N GLY A 113 13.70 -20.14 -12.55
CA GLY A 113 14.79 -20.42 -13.50
C GLY A 113 15.13 -19.17 -14.32
N VAL A 114 16.38 -18.72 -14.24
CA VAL A 114 16.81 -17.47 -14.88
C VAL A 114 17.89 -17.73 -15.92
N ILE A 115 17.55 -17.50 -17.18
CA ILE A 115 18.52 -17.55 -18.29
C ILE A 115 19.12 -16.16 -18.44
N HIS A 116 20.42 -16.04 -18.19
CA HIS A 116 21.14 -14.79 -18.38
C HIS A 116 21.96 -14.85 -19.66
N PHE A 117 21.54 -14.09 -20.67
CA PHE A 117 22.25 -13.99 -21.94
C PHE A 117 22.25 -12.53 -22.41
N TYR A 118 23.44 -11.96 -22.59
CA TYR A 118 23.64 -10.53 -22.81
C TYR A 118 24.57 -10.20 -24.00
N ASN A 119 25.08 -11.21 -24.72
CA ASN A 119 26.05 -11.01 -25.81
C ASN A 119 25.41 -10.39 -27.08
N TRP A 120 24.09 -10.40 -27.18
CA TRP A 120 23.30 -9.56 -28.10
C TRP A 120 21.86 -9.41 -27.59
N ARG A 121 21.14 -8.43 -28.16
CA ARG A 121 19.70 -8.22 -27.96
C ARG A 121 18.95 -8.63 -29.23
N PRO A 122 17.75 -9.26 -29.13
CA PRO A 122 17.05 -9.81 -30.29
C PRO A 122 16.46 -8.75 -31.22
N ILE A 123 16.43 -7.48 -30.79
CA ILE A 123 16.08 -6.34 -31.63
C ILE A 123 17.38 -5.73 -32.15
N PHE A 124 17.56 -5.74 -33.47
CA PHE A 124 18.82 -5.41 -34.14
C PHE A 124 19.31 -4.01 -33.77
N ARG A 125 18.38 -3.04 -33.73
CA ARG A 125 18.66 -1.63 -33.35
C ARG A 125 19.29 -1.50 -31.97
N ARG A 126 18.94 -2.36 -31.01
CA ARG A 126 19.39 -2.27 -29.61
C ARG A 126 20.82 -2.75 -29.37
N ASN A 127 21.48 -3.31 -30.38
CA ASN A 127 22.86 -3.77 -30.32
C ASN A 127 23.82 -2.59 -30.54
N VAL A 128 24.00 -1.79 -29.49
CA VAL A 128 24.85 -0.59 -29.46
C VAL A 128 26.04 -0.76 -28.51
N GLY A 129 27.00 0.18 -28.53
CA GLY A 129 28.21 0.11 -27.71
C GLY A 129 28.98 -1.19 -27.98
N ASN A 130 29.31 -1.94 -26.93
CA ASN A 130 30.03 -3.22 -27.03
C ASN A 130 29.26 -4.29 -27.83
N LEU A 131 27.95 -4.13 -28.03
CA LEU A 131 27.14 -5.06 -28.83
C LEU A 131 27.12 -4.71 -30.33
N LYS A 132 27.69 -3.56 -30.73
CA LYS A 132 27.66 -3.07 -32.12
C LYS A 132 28.28 -4.06 -33.11
N ILE A 133 29.27 -4.83 -32.67
CA ILE A 133 29.91 -5.88 -33.49
C ILE A 133 28.90 -6.85 -34.11
N ASN A 134 27.81 -7.17 -33.40
CA ASN A 134 26.76 -8.05 -33.91
C ASN A 134 26.06 -7.44 -35.14
N LYS A 135 25.90 -6.11 -35.17
CA LYS A 135 25.34 -5.40 -36.32
C LYS A 135 26.34 -5.37 -37.47
N ASP A 136 27.58 -4.99 -37.18
CA ASP A 136 28.64 -4.83 -38.19
C ASP A 136 28.87 -6.15 -38.95
N VAL A 137 29.04 -7.27 -38.21
CA VAL A 137 29.21 -8.59 -38.81
C VAL A 137 27.96 -9.02 -39.61
N SER A 138 26.76 -8.76 -39.11
CA SER A 138 25.53 -9.10 -39.83
C SER A 138 25.40 -8.34 -41.16
N ILE A 139 25.77 -7.06 -41.16
CA ILE A 139 25.79 -6.22 -42.36
C ILE A 139 26.87 -6.70 -43.34
N ASP A 140 28.06 -7.02 -42.85
CA ASP A 140 29.17 -7.48 -43.67
C ASP A 140 28.88 -8.83 -44.34
N LEU A 141 28.17 -9.74 -43.66
CA LEU A 141 27.71 -11.00 -44.26
C LEU A 141 26.81 -10.75 -45.48
N VAL A 142 25.79 -9.91 -45.34
CA VAL A 142 24.88 -9.59 -46.45
C VAL A 142 25.58 -8.83 -47.57
N ARG A 143 26.49 -7.91 -47.22
CA ARG A 143 27.30 -7.16 -48.20
C ARG A 143 28.18 -8.08 -49.05
N LYS A 144 28.84 -9.07 -48.42
CA LYS A 144 29.69 -10.05 -49.12
C LYS A 144 28.88 -10.94 -50.07
N GLU A 145 27.68 -11.36 -49.65
CA GLU A 145 26.78 -12.17 -50.48
C GLU A 145 26.13 -11.35 -51.62
N ASN A 146 25.93 -10.04 -51.42
CA ASN A 146 25.23 -9.17 -52.36
C ASN A 146 25.99 -7.86 -52.66
N PRO A 147 27.16 -7.92 -53.36
CA PRO A 147 28.02 -6.75 -53.53
C PRO A 147 27.40 -5.58 -54.32
N LYS A 148 26.32 -5.84 -55.08
CA LYS A 148 25.63 -4.84 -55.91
C LYS A 148 24.44 -4.17 -55.23
N TRP A 149 24.06 -4.60 -54.02
CA TRP A 149 22.94 -3.98 -53.30
C TRP A 149 23.35 -2.66 -52.68
N ASP A 150 22.41 -1.71 -52.61
CA ASP A 150 22.61 -0.47 -51.88
C ASP A 150 22.67 -0.71 -50.35
N LYS A 151 23.21 0.28 -49.64
CA LYS A 151 23.42 0.22 -48.19
C LYS A 151 22.12 0.00 -47.40
N SER A 152 21.03 0.65 -47.79
CA SER A 152 19.74 0.57 -47.09
C SER A 152 19.15 -0.83 -47.21
N ARG A 153 19.20 -1.41 -48.41
CA ARG A 153 18.76 -2.79 -48.66
C ARG A 153 19.59 -3.81 -47.89
N ILE A 154 20.91 -3.63 -47.84
CA ILE A 154 21.82 -4.50 -47.06
C ILE A 154 21.47 -4.45 -45.56
N GLU A 155 21.32 -3.24 -44.99
CA GLU A 155 21.02 -3.08 -43.56
C GLU A 155 19.66 -3.67 -43.19
N LYS A 156 18.64 -3.48 -44.04
CA LYS A 156 17.31 -4.06 -43.84
C LYS A 156 17.33 -5.58 -43.84
N GLU A 157 18.05 -6.18 -44.78
CA GLU A 157 18.18 -7.65 -44.87
C GLU A 157 19.00 -8.22 -43.71
N ALA A 158 20.09 -7.55 -43.32
CA ALA A 158 20.90 -7.95 -42.16
C ALA A 158 20.07 -7.94 -40.87
N SER A 159 19.27 -6.88 -40.67
CA SER A 159 18.32 -6.78 -39.56
C SER A 159 17.33 -7.94 -39.58
N ASN A 160 16.69 -8.22 -40.73
CA ASN A 160 15.69 -9.28 -40.86
C ASN A 160 16.25 -10.68 -40.51
N ARG A 161 17.42 -11.01 -41.07
CA ARG A 161 18.09 -12.30 -40.81
C ARG A 161 18.49 -12.45 -39.34
N PHE A 162 19.05 -11.39 -38.77
CA PHE A 162 19.48 -11.37 -37.37
C PHE A 162 18.28 -11.55 -36.43
N GLU A 163 17.24 -10.72 -36.54
CA GLU A 163 16.09 -10.76 -35.61
C GLU A 163 15.31 -12.08 -35.73
N THR A 164 15.14 -12.59 -36.95
CA THR A 164 14.50 -13.90 -37.19
C THR A 164 15.25 -15.02 -36.47
N SER A 165 16.57 -15.05 -36.60
CA SER A 165 17.40 -16.10 -36.01
C SER A 165 17.54 -15.93 -34.50
N ALA A 166 17.71 -14.70 -34.01
CA ALA A 166 17.75 -14.38 -32.59
C ALA A 166 16.47 -14.86 -31.86
N LYS A 167 15.30 -14.63 -32.49
CA LYS A 167 14.02 -15.15 -32.02
C LYS A 167 14.00 -16.68 -31.95
N VAL A 168 14.52 -17.38 -32.96
CA VAL A 168 14.58 -18.86 -32.97
C VAL A 168 15.41 -19.37 -31.80
N PHE A 169 16.61 -18.83 -31.59
CA PHE A 169 17.46 -19.22 -30.46
C PHE A 169 16.74 -19.00 -29.14
N MET A 170 16.31 -17.76 -28.83
CA MET A 170 15.69 -17.47 -27.52
C MET A 170 14.42 -18.29 -27.24
N VAL A 171 13.54 -18.46 -28.23
CA VAL A 171 12.29 -19.20 -28.03
C VAL A 171 12.56 -20.69 -27.86
N LYS A 172 13.44 -21.28 -28.68
CA LYS A 172 13.71 -22.72 -28.58
C LYS A 172 14.43 -23.07 -27.28
N THR A 173 15.36 -22.26 -26.82
CA THR A 173 16.01 -22.46 -25.50
C THR A 173 14.98 -22.40 -24.38
N LEU A 174 14.10 -21.39 -24.38
CA LEU A 174 13.09 -21.23 -23.34
C LEU A 174 12.06 -22.37 -23.34
N LYS A 175 11.63 -22.82 -24.52
CA LYS A 175 10.76 -24.00 -24.65
C LYS A 175 11.42 -25.25 -24.10
N LEU A 176 12.67 -25.51 -24.49
CA LEU A 176 13.43 -26.66 -24.00
C LEU A 176 13.62 -26.61 -22.47
N ALA A 177 13.92 -25.44 -21.91
CA ALA A 177 14.04 -25.26 -20.46
C ALA A 177 12.72 -25.63 -19.73
N LYS A 178 11.58 -25.18 -20.25
CA LYS A 178 10.25 -25.51 -19.72
C LYS A 178 9.90 -26.99 -19.89
N GLU A 179 10.28 -27.60 -21.02
CA GLU A 179 10.06 -29.04 -21.26
C GLU A 179 10.87 -29.90 -20.29
N MET A 180 12.14 -29.54 -20.08
CA MET A 180 13.06 -30.23 -19.19
C MET A 180 12.74 -30.01 -17.71
N ARG A 181 12.16 -28.86 -17.34
CA ARG A 181 11.85 -28.45 -15.96
C ARG A 181 10.46 -27.81 -15.87
N LYS A 182 9.41 -28.63 -16.05
CA LYS A 182 8.00 -28.20 -16.18
C LYS A 182 7.43 -27.42 -14.98
N LYS A 183 7.99 -27.60 -13.78
CA LYS A 183 7.54 -26.92 -12.55
C LYS A 183 8.29 -25.61 -12.27
N THR A 184 9.36 -25.33 -13.01
CA THR A 184 10.17 -24.12 -12.83
C THR A 184 9.55 -22.97 -13.62
N GLN A 185 9.45 -21.80 -13.00
CA GLN A 185 9.02 -20.57 -13.66
C GLN A 185 10.21 -19.93 -14.37
N TRP A 186 10.18 -19.85 -15.70
CA TRP A 186 11.34 -19.41 -16.49
C TRP A 186 11.20 -17.97 -17.00
N GLY A 187 12.33 -17.25 -16.98
CA GLY A 187 12.44 -15.91 -17.56
C GLY A 187 13.87 -15.61 -18.04
N TYR A 188 14.00 -14.64 -18.95
CA TYR A 188 15.31 -14.07 -19.31
C TYR A 188 15.62 -12.87 -18.44
N HIS A 189 16.80 -12.86 -17.85
CA HIS A 189 17.30 -11.70 -17.09
C HIS A 189 17.39 -10.45 -17.99
N GLY A 190 16.99 -9.31 -17.44
CA GLY A 190 17.04 -8.00 -18.08
C GLY A 190 15.81 -7.63 -18.91
N TYR A 191 14.90 -8.57 -19.19
CA TYR A 191 13.73 -8.32 -20.04
C TYR A 191 12.44 -8.10 -19.22
N PRO A 192 11.56 -7.17 -19.63
CA PRO A 192 11.75 -6.21 -20.71
C PRO A 192 12.77 -5.11 -20.36
N TYR A 193 13.48 -4.63 -21.37
CA TYR A 193 14.35 -3.46 -21.20
C TYR A 193 13.53 -2.17 -21.26
N CYS A 194 13.88 -1.24 -20.39
CA CYS A 194 13.46 0.15 -20.49
C CYS A 194 14.69 1.07 -20.63
N LEU A 195 14.84 1.68 -21.80
CA LEU A 195 15.95 2.60 -22.08
C LEU A 195 15.62 4.01 -21.57
N SER A 196 15.52 4.17 -20.25
CA SER A 196 15.43 5.46 -19.57
C SER A 196 16.82 6.11 -19.49
N ARG A 197 16.95 7.37 -19.91
CA ARG A 197 18.22 8.14 -19.90
C ARG A 197 19.40 7.43 -20.58
N SER A 198 19.24 7.01 -21.84
CA SER A 198 20.34 6.53 -22.69
C SER A 198 21.07 7.69 -23.37
N THR A 199 22.24 7.44 -23.99
CA THR A 199 22.95 8.44 -24.83
C THR A 199 22.03 9.11 -25.85
N ASP A 200 21.01 8.38 -26.30
CA ASP A 200 20.09 8.80 -27.36
C ASP A 200 18.73 9.31 -26.83
N ASN A 201 18.50 9.31 -25.50
CA ASN A 201 17.27 9.79 -24.88
C ASN A 201 17.59 10.47 -23.53
N PRO A 202 17.52 11.81 -23.41
CA PRO A 202 17.80 12.50 -22.15
C PRO A 202 16.65 12.40 -21.13
N ASN A 203 15.48 11.89 -21.53
CA ASN A 203 14.30 11.79 -20.68
C ASN A 203 14.33 10.52 -19.82
N TRP A 204 13.74 10.62 -18.63
CA TRP A 204 13.63 9.52 -17.67
C TRP A 204 12.56 8.51 -18.04
N ASN A 205 11.53 8.92 -18.77
CA ASN A 205 10.48 8.02 -19.23
C ASN A 205 11.06 6.94 -20.14
N CYS A 206 10.44 5.76 -20.12
CA CYS A 206 10.75 4.72 -21.08
C CYS A 206 10.64 5.25 -22.52
N ASP A 207 11.70 5.06 -23.31
CA ASP A 207 11.71 5.45 -24.72
C ASP A 207 10.52 4.82 -25.46
N ALA A 208 9.71 5.65 -26.13
CA ALA A 208 8.48 5.21 -26.80
C ALA A 208 8.75 4.16 -27.89
N LEU A 209 9.90 4.29 -28.58
CA LEU A 209 10.33 3.28 -29.56
C LEU A 209 10.67 1.96 -28.86
N SER A 210 11.30 2.00 -27.70
CA SER A 210 11.59 0.82 -26.89
C SER A 210 10.31 0.14 -26.37
N MET A 211 9.30 0.90 -25.96
CA MET A 211 8.00 0.35 -25.58
C MET A 211 7.32 -0.35 -26.76
N SER A 212 7.31 0.27 -27.94
CA SER A 212 6.75 -0.31 -29.17
C SER A 212 7.48 -1.57 -29.61
N GLU A 213 8.80 -1.61 -29.47
CA GLU A 213 9.59 -2.81 -29.70
C GLU A 213 9.28 -3.92 -28.70
N ASN A 214 9.09 -3.60 -27.42
CA ASN A 214 8.66 -4.57 -26.42
C ASN A 214 7.27 -5.15 -26.76
N ASP A 215 6.34 -4.34 -27.29
CA ASP A 215 5.02 -4.82 -27.74
C ASP A 215 5.14 -5.86 -28.87
N LYS A 216 6.10 -5.67 -29.78
CA LYS A 216 6.42 -6.61 -30.86
C LYS A 216 7.13 -7.88 -30.38
N MET A 217 7.61 -7.90 -29.14
CA MET A 217 8.28 -9.04 -28.51
C MET A 217 7.33 -9.97 -27.73
N SER A 218 6.01 -9.91 -28.00
CA SER A 218 5.04 -10.88 -27.47
C SER A 218 5.45 -12.33 -27.73
N TRP A 219 6.21 -12.59 -28.81
CA TRP A 219 6.77 -13.91 -29.11
C TRP A 219 7.76 -14.43 -28.05
N LEU A 220 8.37 -13.56 -27.24
CA LEU A 220 9.23 -13.94 -26.11
C LEU A 220 8.40 -14.00 -24.83
N PHE A 221 7.67 -12.91 -24.55
CA PHE A 221 6.97 -12.75 -23.27
C PHE A 221 5.81 -13.74 -23.08
N ASN A 222 5.16 -14.20 -24.16
CA ASN A 222 4.15 -15.25 -24.10
C ASN A 222 4.70 -16.59 -23.60
N TYR A 223 6.00 -16.85 -23.70
CA TYR A 223 6.63 -18.09 -23.23
C TYR A 223 7.30 -17.95 -21.85
N GLN A 224 7.51 -16.73 -21.37
CA GLN A 224 8.06 -16.49 -20.04
C GLN A 224 6.96 -16.61 -18.96
N ASP A 225 7.28 -17.27 -17.87
CA ASP A 225 6.40 -17.37 -16.69
C ASP A 225 6.57 -16.15 -15.76
N ILE A 226 7.73 -15.48 -15.87
CA ILE A 226 8.15 -14.34 -15.05
C ILE A 226 8.94 -13.35 -15.91
N LEU A 227 8.75 -12.05 -15.65
CA LEU A 227 9.51 -10.95 -16.24
C LEU A 227 10.56 -10.47 -15.24
N LEU A 228 11.78 -10.24 -15.72
CA LEU A 228 12.98 -10.06 -14.87
C LEU A 228 13.74 -8.78 -15.26
N PRO A 229 13.13 -7.58 -15.18
CA PRO A 229 13.83 -6.34 -15.51
C PRO A 229 15.00 -6.12 -14.55
N SER A 230 16.09 -5.54 -15.03
CA SER A 230 17.26 -5.19 -14.19
C SER A 230 17.16 -3.73 -13.75
N ILE A 231 17.27 -3.49 -12.45
CA ILE A 231 17.09 -2.15 -11.84
C ILE A 231 18.30 -1.72 -11.00
N TYR A 232 19.50 -2.14 -11.42
CA TYR A 232 20.74 -1.82 -10.72
C TYR A 232 21.00 -0.32 -10.71
N LEU A 233 21.27 0.23 -9.53
CA LEU A 233 21.47 1.65 -9.35
C LEU A 233 22.89 2.08 -9.72
N LYS A 234 23.03 3.33 -10.13
CA LYS A 234 24.33 3.99 -10.33
C LYS A 234 24.51 5.09 -9.29
N HIS A 235 25.70 5.17 -8.72
CA HIS A 235 26.12 6.15 -7.72
C HIS A 235 26.12 7.56 -8.29
N VAL A 236 26.44 7.73 -9.58
CA VAL A 236 26.42 9.05 -10.26
C VAL A 236 25.02 9.68 -10.31
N LEU A 237 23.95 8.90 -10.14
CA LEU A 237 22.57 9.40 -10.19
C LEU A 237 22.18 10.08 -8.87
N LYS A 238 21.37 11.14 -8.97
CA LYS A 238 20.74 11.78 -7.80
C LYS A 238 19.70 10.84 -7.16
N PRO A 239 19.33 11.03 -5.89
CA PRO A 239 18.31 10.20 -5.23
C PRO A 239 17.00 10.04 -6.02
N ASP A 240 16.41 11.14 -6.51
CA ASP A 240 15.17 11.09 -7.29
C ASP A 240 15.33 10.36 -8.64
N GLU A 241 16.52 10.45 -9.23
CA GLU A 241 16.86 9.80 -10.50
C GLU A 241 16.98 8.28 -10.32
N LYS A 242 17.51 7.81 -9.18
CA LYS A 242 17.52 6.39 -8.81
C LYS A 242 16.11 5.84 -8.66
N ILE A 243 15.22 6.59 -8.00
CA ILE A 243 13.81 6.21 -7.85
C ILE A 243 13.13 6.13 -9.22
N ARG A 244 13.30 7.14 -10.08
CA ARG A 244 12.74 7.14 -11.44
C ARG A 244 13.25 5.98 -12.29
N LEU A 245 14.54 5.65 -12.20
CA LEU A 245 15.11 4.48 -12.89
C LEU A 245 14.37 3.20 -12.51
N VAL A 246 14.15 2.97 -11.21
CA VAL A 246 13.41 1.80 -10.73
C VAL A 246 11.96 1.85 -11.21
N GLN A 247 11.29 2.99 -11.00
CA GLN A 247 9.90 3.22 -11.37
C GLN A 247 9.61 2.86 -12.83
N GLU A 248 10.39 3.40 -13.77
CA GLU A 248 10.13 3.25 -15.20
C GLU A 248 10.42 1.83 -15.69
N ASN A 249 11.46 1.18 -15.17
CA ASN A 249 11.76 -0.22 -15.49
C ASN A 249 10.69 -1.18 -14.95
N VAL A 250 10.20 -0.95 -13.73
CA VAL A 250 9.14 -1.79 -13.13
C VAL A 250 7.80 -1.55 -13.81
N LYS A 251 7.42 -0.28 -14.06
CA LYS A 251 6.18 0.06 -14.78
C LYS A 251 6.13 -0.53 -16.17
N GLU A 252 7.24 -0.51 -16.91
CA GLU A 252 7.29 -1.14 -18.25
C GLU A 252 7.10 -2.65 -18.16
N ALA A 253 7.75 -3.33 -17.20
CA ALA A 253 7.54 -4.76 -17.00
C ALA A 253 6.09 -5.09 -16.58
N VAL A 254 5.48 -4.28 -15.72
CA VAL A 254 4.08 -4.43 -15.33
C VAL A 254 3.14 -4.18 -16.51
N ARG A 255 3.43 -3.19 -17.36
CA ARG A 255 2.67 -2.91 -18.60
C ARG A 255 2.70 -4.11 -19.53
N ILE A 256 3.88 -4.69 -19.77
CA ILE A 256 4.03 -5.89 -20.59
C ILE A 256 3.28 -7.07 -19.96
N SER A 257 3.42 -7.32 -18.65
CA SER A 257 2.69 -8.39 -17.96
C SER A 257 1.18 -8.27 -18.14
N LYS A 258 0.61 -7.07 -17.95
CA LYS A 258 -0.83 -6.79 -18.10
C LYS A 258 -1.36 -6.98 -19.52
N ASN A 259 -0.50 -6.83 -20.53
CA ASN A 259 -0.87 -7.04 -21.93
C ASN A 259 -0.90 -8.53 -22.34
N LEU A 260 -0.47 -9.44 -21.45
CA LEU A 260 -0.41 -10.88 -21.72
C LEU A 260 -1.53 -11.61 -20.96
N LYS A 261 -2.08 -12.65 -21.59
CA LYS A 261 -3.24 -13.38 -21.03
C LYS A 261 -2.93 -14.10 -19.72
N HIS A 262 -1.69 -14.55 -19.54
CA HIS A 262 -1.28 -15.35 -18.38
C HIS A 262 -0.66 -14.53 -17.24
N LEU A 263 -0.57 -13.20 -17.39
CA LEU A 263 -0.12 -12.26 -16.35
C LEU A 263 1.17 -12.71 -15.62
N PRO A 264 2.31 -12.83 -16.32
CA PRO A 264 3.56 -13.30 -15.71
C PRO A 264 3.99 -12.38 -14.56
N LYS A 265 4.55 -12.95 -13.49
CA LYS A 265 5.01 -12.18 -12.33
C LYS A 265 6.16 -11.26 -12.72
N VAL A 266 6.22 -10.06 -12.14
CA VAL A 266 7.32 -9.11 -12.34
C VAL A 266 8.26 -9.16 -11.15
N LEU A 267 9.45 -9.74 -11.32
CA LEU A 267 10.47 -9.86 -10.27
C LEU A 267 11.75 -9.14 -10.70
N PRO A 268 11.88 -7.84 -10.39
CA PRO A 268 13.06 -7.07 -10.76
C PRO A 268 14.33 -7.60 -10.08
N TYR A 269 15.41 -7.63 -10.86
CA TYR A 269 16.75 -7.91 -10.38
C TYR A 269 17.34 -6.65 -9.75
N TRP A 270 17.68 -6.76 -8.47
CA TRP A 270 18.21 -5.67 -7.65
C TRP A 270 19.58 -6.06 -7.08
N TRP A 271 20.53 -5.13 -7.08
CA TRP A 271 21.89 -5.37 -6.61
C TRP A 271 22.19 -4.45 -5.43
N TYR A 272 22.79 -4.99 -4.36
CA TYR A 272 23.13 -4.25 -3.14
C TYR A 272 24.32 -3.28 -3.28
N LYS A 273 24.85 -3.11 -4.50
CA LYS A 273 25.97 -2.23 -4.84
C LYS A 273 25.59 -1.31 -6.00
N TYR A 274 26.29 -0.19 -6.12
CA TYR A 274 26.16 0.68 -7.29
C TYR A 274 26.93 0.10 -8.48
N GLN A 275 26.30 0.02 -9.64
CA GLN A 275 26.84 -0.58 -10.87
C GLN A 275 28.11 0.13 -11.38
N ASP A 276 28.21 1.44 -11.18
CA ASP A 276 29.35 2.28 -11.55
C ASP A 276 30.35 2.49 -10.38
N LYS A 277 30.08 1.90 -9.22
CA LYS A 277 30.93 1.97 -8.02
C LYS A 277 30.80 0.69 -7.19
N GLU A 278 31.27 -0.41 -7.75
CA GLU A 278 31.02 -1.77 -7.26
C GLU A 278 31.57 -2.04 -5.85
N ASP A 279 32.50 -1.25 -5.32
CA ASP A 279 33.00 -1.39 -3.94
C ASP A 279 32.09 -0.74 -2.88
N THR A 280 31.00 -0.08 -3.27
CA THR A 280 30.12 0.68 -2.37
C THR A 280 28.73 0.04 -2.27
N PHE A 281 28.31 -0.27 -1.05
CA PHE A 281 26.95 -0.72 -0.75
C PHE A 281 25.94 0.41 -0.97
N LEU A 282 24.71 0.06 -1.37
CA LEU A 282 23.60 1.01 -1.40
C LEU A 282 23.31 1.55 0.00
N THR A 283 23.05 2.85 0.10
CA THR A 283 22.68 3.49 1.37
C THR A 283 21.33 2.97 1.87
N GLU A 284 21.07 3.06 3.18
CA GLU A 284 19.78 2.68 3.75
C GLU A 284 18.60 3.39 3.06
N ALA A 285 18.76 4.68 2.75
CA ALA A 285 17.78 5.46 2.01
C ALA A 285 17.52 4.90 0.59
N ASP A 286 18.58 4.55 -0.15
CA ASP A 286 18.42 3.97 -1.49
C ASP A 286 17.75 2.59 -1.43
N VAL A 287 18.09 1.74 -0.45
CA VAL A 287 17.41 0.44 -0.26
C VAL A 287 15.93 0.64 0.04
N LYS A 288 15.59 1.50 1.03
CA LYS A 288 14.20 1.81 1.41
C LYS A 288 13.40 2.33 0.22
N ASN A 289 13.91 3.36 -0.46
CA ASN A 289 13.20 4.03 -1.55
C ASN A 289 13.02 3.11 -2.75
N THR A 290 14.03 2.30 -3.11
CA THR A 290 13.91 1.41 -4.26
C THR A 290 13.04 0.20 -4.00
N PHE A 291 13.06 -0.39 -2.80
CA PHE A 291 12.13 -1.48 -2.45
C PHE A 291 10.68 -1.00 -2.46
N LYS A 292 10.45 0.19 -1.88
CA LYS A 292 9.15 0.87 -1.90
C LYS A 292 8.68 1.13 -3.33
N GLU A 293 9.56 1.64 -4.20
CA GLU A 293 9.20 1.95 -5.58
C GLU A 293 8.86 0.69 -6.40
N ILE A 294 9.55 -0.43 -6.17
CA ILE A 294 9.20 -1.72 -6.80
C ILE A 294 7.78 -2.13 -6.41
N LEU A 295 7.43 -1.98 -5.14
CA LEU A 295 6.10 -2.30 -4.62
C LEU A 295 5.02 -1.39 -5.22
N THR A 296 5.21 -0.06 -5.14
CA THR A 296 4.24 0.94 -5.63
C THR A 296 4.05 0.89 -7.14
N SER A 297 5.10 0.54 -7.89
CA SER A 297 5.03 0.35 -9.34
C SER A 297 4.39 -0.98 -9.77
N GLY A 298 4.02 -1.86 -8.82
CA GLY A 298 3.24 -3.08 -9.08
C GLY A 298 4.05 -4.37 -9.24
N GLY A 299 5.32 -4.37 -8.82
CA GLY A 299 6.17 -5.56 -8.80
C GLY A 299 5.63 -6.68 -7.91
N ASP A 300 5.91 -7.93 -8.28
CA ASP A 300 5.51 -9.14 -7.55
C ASP A 300 6.50 -9.56 -6.46
N GLY A 301 7.65 -8.90 -6.38
CA GLY A 301 8.75 -9.30 -5.51
C GLY A 301 10.08 -8.72 -5.98
N ILE A 302 11.18 -9.18 -5.36
CA ILE A 302 12.54 -8.70 -5.65
C ILE A 302 13.47 -9.90 -5.71
N ILE A 303 14.40 -9.91 -6.68
CA ILE A 303 15.53 -10.86 -6.68
C ILE A 303 16.79 -10.09 -6.32
N LEU A 304 17.34 -10.37 -5.15
CA LEU A 304 18.61 -9.84 -4.68
C LEU A 304 19.75 -10.59 -5.36
N TRP A 305 20.60 -9.87 -6.07
CA TRP A 305 21.72 -10.44 -6.81
C TRP A 305 23.05 -9.93 -6.27
N GLY A 306 24.13 -10.69 -6.51
CA GLY A 306 25.51 -10.32 -6.17
C GLY A 306 26.52 -11.07 -7.03
N MET A 307 27.73 -10.51 -7.16
CA MET A 307 28.83 -11.14 -7.90
C MET A 307 29.65 -12.07 -7.00
N LEU A 308 30.33 -13.06 -7.58
CA LEU A 308 31.28 -13.91 -6.85
C LEU A 308 32.42 -13.09 -6.23
N SER A 309 32.89 -12.06 -6.96
CA SER A 309 33.93 -11.12 -6.51
C SER A 309 33.51 -10.29 -5.29
N ASP A 310 32.21 -10.17 -5.01
CA ASP A 310 31.70 -9.44 -3.85
C ASP A 310 31.94 -10.18 -2.54
N LEU A 311 32.18 -11.50 -2.59
CA LEU A 311 32.22 -12.40 -1.43
C LEU A 311 33.47 -13.32 -1.42
N ASN A 312 34.50 -12.95 -2.18
CA ASN A 312 35.67 -13.81 -2.41
C ASN A 312 36.71 -13.87 -1.27
N ASN A 313 36.42 -13.28 -0.12
CA ASN A 313 37.26 -13.37 1.09
C ASN A 313 36.45 -13.10 2.36
N LYS A 314 36.99 -13.54 3.51
CA LYS A 314 36.35 -13.40 4.83
C LYS A 314 35.91 -11.97 5.14
N LYS A 315 36.77 -10.96 4.93
CA LYS A 315 36.46 -9.55 5.22
C LYS A 315 35.25 -9.06 4.42
N LYS A 316 35.14 -9.43 3.16
CA LYS A 316 33.99 -9.08 2.32
C LYS A 316 32.72 -9.80 2.77
N CYS A 317 32.81 -11.09 3.09
CA CYS A 317 31.69 -11.86 3.64
C CYS A 317 31.16 -11.25 4.94
N ASP A 318 32.04 -10.91 5.88
CA ASP A 318 31.66 -10.34 7.18
C ASP A 318 31.06 -8.94 7.00
N LYS A 319 31.62 -8.11 6.10
CA LYS A 319 31.02 -6.80 5.74
C LYS A 319 29.62 -6.93 5.13
N PHE A 320 29.42 -7.89 4.23
CA PHE A 320 28.10 -8.13 3.66
C PHE A 320 27.12 -8.65 4.71
N LYS A 321 27.57 -9.53 5.62
CA LYS A 321 26.74 -10.00 6.75
C LYS A 321 26.33 -8.84 7.66
N GLU A 322 27.24 -7.94 7.98
CA GLU A 322 26.93 -6.72 8.74
C GLU A 322 25.89 -5.86 8.00
N TYR A 323 26.07 -5.63 6.70
CA TYR A 323 25.13 -4.88 5.86
C TYR A 323 23.74 -5.54 5.80
N LEU A 324 23.69 -6.87 5.69
CA LEU A 324 22.46 -7.66 5.74
C LEU A 324 21.75 -7.45 7.08
N MET A 325 22.46 -7.58 8.20
CA MET A 325 21.84 -7.48 9.53
C MET A 325 21.39 -6.07 9.88
N LYS A 326 22.14 -5.04 9.47
CA LYS A 326 21.88 -3.65 9.87
C LYS A 326 20.94 -2.90 8.92
N ILE A 327 20.96 -3.20 7.63
CA ILE A 327 20.27 -2.41 6.60
C ILE A 327 19.32 -3.27 5.78
N LEU A 328 19.86 -4.19 4.98
CA LEU A 328 19.07 -4.88 3.94
C LEU A 328 17.99 -5.80 4.53
N GLY A 329 18.35 -6.59 5.54
CA GLY A 329 17.46 -7.55 6.21
C GLY A 329 16.27 -6.88 6.89
N PRO A 330 16.48 -5.91 7.80
CA PRO A 330 15.38 -5.18 8.44
C PRO A 330 14.44 -4.50 7.44
N ILE A 331 14.96 -3.95 6.34
CA ILE A 331 14.12 -3.34 5.29
C ILE A 331 13.34 -4.41 4.52
N ALA A 332 13.98 -5.53 4.14
CA ALA A 332 13.32 -6.65 3.47
C ALA A 332 12.18 -7.23 4.31
N LEU A 333 12.39 -7.37 5.63
CA LEU A 333 11.38 -7.82 6.56
C LEU A 333 10.21 -6.85 6.60
N LYS A 334 10.47 -5.54 6.81
CA LYS A 334 9.41 -4.51 6.83
C LYS A 334 8.56 -4.51 5.56
N VAL A 335 9.18 -4.61 4.38
CA VAL A 335 8.45 -4.60 3.09
C VAL A 335 7.63 -5.87 2.90
N THR A 336 8.12 -7.02 3.36
CA THR A 336 7.37 -8.28 3.24
C THR A 336 6.33 -8.48 4.35
N GLU A 337 6.54 -7.94 5.55
CA GLU A 337 5.59 -7.93 6.67
C GLU A 337 4.49 -6.90 6.47
N ALA A 338 4.78 -5.73 5.89
CA ALA A 338 3.75 -4.77 5.46
C ALA A 338 2.72 -5.39 4.50
N LEU A 339 3.06 -6.53 3.88
CA LEU A 339 2.20 -7.32 2.99
C LEU A 339 1.80 -8.68 3.58
N GLY A 340 2.47 -9.13 4.64
CA GLY A 340 2.16 -10.31 5.45
C GLY A 340 1.13 -10.02 6.56
N PHE A 341 1.02 -8.76 6.99
CA PHE A 341 -0.08 -8.24 7.79
C PHE A 341 -1.30 -8.04 6.89
N ASP A 342 -2.06 -9.14 6.78
CA ASP A 342 -3.50 -9.19 6.52
C ASP A 342 -4.15 -8.04 5.73
N VAL A 343 -3.76 -7.91 4.46
CA VAL A 343 -4.78 -7.66 3.42
C VAL A 343 -5.67 -8.91 3.27
N PHE A 344 -5.25 -10.08 3.76
CA PHE A 344 -5.97 -11.34 3.63
C PHE A 344 -7.20 -11.48 4.53
N ASN A 345 -7.22 -10.88 5.73
CA ASN A 345 -8.47 -10.74 6.50
C ASN A 345 -9.46 -9.81 5.81
N VAL A 346 -9.02 -8.81 5.04
CA VAL A 346 -9.95 -7.98 4.23
C VAL A 346 -10.41 -8.72 2.96
N LEU A 347 -9.62 -9.69 2.45
CA LEU A 347 -9.84 -10.32 1.14
C LEU A 347 -10.62 -11.64 1.17
N ASN A 348 -10.65 -12.38 2.28
CA ASN A 348 -11.39 -13.66 2.38
C ASN A 348 -12.82 -13.52 2.92
N LEU A 349 -13.28 -12.31 3.25
CA LEU A 349 -14.59 -12.07 3.87
C LEU A 349 -15.64 -11.50 2.89
N MET A 350 -15.27 -11.35 1.61
CA MET A 350 -16.16 -10.88 0.55
C MET A 350 -16.74 -12.01 -0.33
N ASP A 351 -16.89 -13.22 0.21
CA ASP A 351 -17.69 -14.26 -0.44
C ASP A 351 -18.92 -14.62 0.40
N TRP A 352 -20.05 -14.07 -0.07
CA TRP A 352 -21.44 -14.45 0.20
C TRP A 352 -22.06 -14.18 1.59
N LYS A 353 -23.09 -13.30 1.56
CA LYS A 353 -24.11 -12.95 2.58
C LYS A 353 -23.76 -11.92 3.67
N PHE A 354 -23.48 -10.66 3.34
CA PHE A 354 -23.45 -9.62 4.39
C PHE A 354 -24.11 -8.31 3.96
N ARG A 355 -25.22 -7.97 4.63
CA ARG A 355 -26.03 -6.75 4.41
C ARG A 355 -25.64 -5.58 5.33
N ASN A 356 -24.71 -5.75 6.26
CA ASN A 356 -24.31 -4.72 7.22
C ASN A 356 -22.80 -4.83 7.49
N LEU A 357 -21.97 -3.98 6.88
CA LEU A 357 -20.58 -3.80 7.31
C LEU A 357 -20.26 -2.31 7.36
N VAL A 358 -19.43 -1.89 8.32
CA VAL A 358 -18.80 -0.56 8.39
C VAL A 358 -17.35 -0.81 8.77
N LEU A 359 -16.40 -0.27 7.99
CA LEU A 359 -14.97 -0.40 8.26
C LEU A 359 -14.53 0.69 9.24
N ALA A 360 -13.88 0.31 10.34
CA ALA A 360 -13.12 1.20 11.21
C ALA A 360 -11.64 0.79 11.21
N MET A 361 -10.74 1.64 10.68
CA MET A 361 -9.28 1.41 10.73
C MET A 361 -8.60 2.49 11.58
N ILE A 362 -7.71 2.09 12.49
CA ILE A 362 -6.90 3.01 13.30
C ILE A 362 -5.48 3.06 12.74
N ILE A 363 -5.00 4.26 12.46
CA ILE A 363 -3.61 4.56 12.10
C ILE A 363 -3.02 5.38 13.25
N SER A 364 -2.11 4.85 14.07
CA SER A 364 -1.47 5.59 15.17
C SER A 364 0.04 5.34 15.21
N ASN A 365 0.81 6.19 15.89
CA ASN A 365 2.28 6.10 16.05
C ASN A 365 2.81 4.82 16.73
N ILE A 366 1.94 3.85 16.99
CA ILE A 366 2.32 2.48 17.29
C ILE A 366 1.31 1.60 16.55
N THR A 367 1.76 0.93 15.48
CA THR A 367 1.06 -0.13 14.74
C THR A 367 -0.20 0.21 13.91
N TYR A 368 -0.24 -0.34 12.70
CA TYR A 368 -1.49 -0.68 12.01
C TYR A 368 -2.20 -1.76 12.79
N THR A 369 -3.42 -1.51 13.24
CA THR A 369 -4.27 -2.58 13.76
C THR A 369 -5.64 -2.49 13.12
N THR A 370 -5.96 -3.46 12.26
CA THR A 370 -7.33 -3.76 11.90
C THR A 370 -8.03 -4.22 13.16
N GLY A 371 -9.10 -3.54 13.57
CA GLY A 371 -9.83 -3.87 14.78
C GLY A 371 -10.70 -5.10 14.58
N VAL A 372 -10.15 -6.27 14.28
CA VAL A 372 -11.00 -7.39 13.89
C VAL A 372 -10.35 -8.77 14.07
N VAL A 373 -10.84 -9.52 15.05
CA VAL A 373 -10.90 -10.99 15.00
C VAL A 373 -12.37 -11.32 14.65
N HIS A 374 -12.63 -11.95 13.49
CA HIS A 374 -13.97 -12.38 12.98
C HIS A 374 -14.97 -11.33 12.40
N ASP A 375 -14.51 -10.21 11.84
CA ASP A 375 -15.34 -9.18 11.13
C ASP A 375 -16.58 -8.66 11.86
N ASN A 376 -16.53 -8.65 13.20
CA ASN A 376 -17.60 -8.05 13.98
C ASN A 376 -17.47 -6.52 13.97
N PHE A 377 -18.59 -5.81 13.75
CA PHE A 377 -18.63 -4.34 13.74
C PHE A 377 -18.07 -3.72 15.01
N GLN A 378 -18.19 -4.44 16.14
CA GLN A 378 -17.48 -4.09 17.36
C GLN A 378 -16.26 -5.00 17.51
N GLY A 379 -15.09 -4.41 17.28
CA GLY A 379 -13.81 -5.10 17.22
C GLY A 379 -13.01 -5.05 18.53
N ASP A 380 -11.86 -5.73 18.54
CA ASP A 380 -10.98 -5.81 19.72
C ASP A 380 -10.11 -4.56 19.94
N LYS A 381 -10.13 -3.61 18.99
CA LYS A 381 -9.32 -2.38 19.02
C LYS A 381 -10.14 -1.11 19.13
N ILE A 382 -11.34 -1.12 18.55
CA ILE A 382 -12.28 0.00 18.59
C ILE A 382 -13.70 -0.54 18.56
N ALA A 383 -14.55 0.05 19.40
CA ALA A 383 -15.98 -0.20 19.42
C ALA A 383 -16.71 1.13 19.51
N ILE A 384 -17.56 1.40 18.51
CA ILE A 384 -18.45 2.56 18.49
C ILE A 384 -19.85 2.14 18.95
N PHE A 385 -20.41 2.93 19.86
CA PHE A 385 -21.71 2.72 20.46
C PHE A 385 -22.63 3.85 20.00
N TYR A 386 -23.43 3.57 18.97
CA TYR A 386 -24.43 4.52 18.44
C TYR A 386 -25.61 4.68 19.38
N ASP A 387 -25.91 5.93 19.72
CA ASP A 387 -27.06 6.37 20.53
C ASP A 387 -27.34 5.45 21.75
N PRO A 388 -26.31 5.14 22.59
CA PRO A 388 -26.40 4.07 23.57
C PRO A 388 -27.19 4.48 24.82
N GLY A 389 -27.85 3.51 25.45
CA GLY A 389 -28.72 3.75 26.61
C GLY A 389 -29.97 4.54 26.25
N GLU A 390 -30.51 5.28 27.22
CA GLU A 390 -31.73 6.09 27.05
C GLU A 390 -31.41 7.58 27.20
N PHE A 391 -30.50 8.12 26.38
CA PHE A 391 -30.27 9.57 26.43
C PHE A 391 -31.57 10.32 26.09
N PRO A 392 -31.92 11.40 26.83
CA PRO A 392 -33.08 12.23 26.49
C PRO A 392 -32.99 12.73 25.07
N ALA A 393 -34.02 12.51 24.25
CA ALA A 393 -34.01 12.96 22.86
C ALA A 393 -35.42 13.15 22.30
N LEU A 394 -35.58 14.15 21.46
CA LEU A 394 -36.74 14.35 20.59
C LEU A 394 -36.47 13.66 19.25
N LEU A 395 -37.26 12.64 18.95
CA LEU A 395 -37.13 11.86 17.72
C LEU A 395 -38.19 12.33 16.72
N PRO A 396 -37.81 12.98 15.59
CA PRO A 396 -38.77 13.49 14.63
C PRO A 396 -39.60 12.36 14.00
N LEU A 397 -40.89 12.64 13.77
CA LEU A 397 -41.87 11.78 13.12
C LEU A 397 -42.24 12.36 11.75
N GLU A 398 -42.81 11.52 10.87
CA GLU A 398 -43.18 11.91 9.49
C GLU A 398 -44.26 13.01 9.44
N ASP A 399 -45.08 13.13 10.47
CA ASP A 399 -46.15 14.12 10.59
C ASP A 399 -45.67 15.50 11.11
N GLY A 400 -44.35 15.69 11.23
CA GLY A 400 -43.75 16.92 11.76
C GLY A 400 -43.79 17.03 13.28
N LYS A 401 -44.33 16.02 13.99
CA LYS A 401 -44.22 15.93 15.45
C LYS A 401 -42.93 15.23 15.85
N TYR A 402 -42.75 15.06 17.15
CA TYR A 402 -41.64 14.33 17.72
C TYR A 402 -42.12 13.36 18.79
N LYS A 403 -41.44 12.22 18.89
CA LYS A 403 -41.56 11.28 20.00
C LYS A 403 -40.48 11.61 21.03
N GLU A 404 -40.92 11.82 22.27
CA GLU A 404 -40.01 12.00 23.40
C GLU A 404 -39.42 10.65 23.81
N ARG A 405 -38.09 10.59 23.90
CA ARG A 405 -37.35 9.52 24.58
C ARG A 405 -36.78 10.09 25.86
N ASN A 406 -37.04 9.41 26.98
CA ASN A 406 -36.57 9.79 28.32
C ASN A 406 -36.71 11.30 28.61
N GLY A 407 -37.93 11.84 28.47
CA GLY A 407 -38.25 13.25 28.71
C GLY A 407 -37.87 14.23 27.59
N GLY A 408 -37.28 13.75 26.49
CA GLY A 408 -37.01 14.56 25.30
C GLY A 408 -35.77 15.46 25.39
N VAL A 409 -35.55 16.10 26.54
CA VAL A 409 -34.42 17.02 26.81
C VAL A 409 -33.74 16.68 28.15
N PRO A 410 -32.47 17.05 28.35
CA PRO A 410 -31.69 16.63 29.52
C PRO A 410 -32.35 16.94 30.88
N GLN A 411 -32.96 18.11 31.03
CA GLN A 411 -33.56 18.54 32.30
C GLN A 411 -34.82 17.77 32.71
N GLU A 412 -35.48 17.08 31.77
CA GLU A 412 -36.64 16.21 32.01
C GLU A 412 -36.26 14.72 32.03
N GLY A 413 -34.97 14.41 31.85
CA GLY A 413 -34.48 13.05 31.70
C GLY A 413 -34.28 12.31 33.02
N ASN A 414 -34.59 11.01 33.03
CA ASN A 414 -34.24 10.13 34.13
C ASN A 414 -32.83 9.53 33.93
N ILE A 415 -31.87 10.00 34.73
CA ILE A 415 -30.47 9.53 34.66
C ILE A 415 -30.32 8.06 35.04
N THR A 416 -31.10 7.58 36.03
CA THR A 416 -30.99 6.21 36.53
C THR A 416 -31.42 5.23 35.45
N LEU A 417 -32.52 5.53 34.77
CA LEU A 417 -33.00 4.77 33.61
C LEU A 417 -31.92 4.74 32.51
N HIS A 418 -31.34 5.89 32.18
CA HIS A 418 -30.30 5.98 31.16
C HIS A 418 -29.08 5.11 31.49
N LEU A 419 -28.53 5.24 32.70
CA LEU A 419 -27.34 4.51 33.11
C LEU A 419 -27.58 2.99 33.19
N GLN A 420 -28.76 2.55 33.64
CA GLN A 420 -29.15 1.14 33.61
C GLN A 420 -29.19 0.61 32.16
N LYS A 421 -29.90 1.31 31.28
CA LYS A 421 -30.03 0.94 29.87
C LYS A 421 -28.71 1.01 29.12
N PHE A 422 -27.83 1.93 29.50
CA PHE A 422 -26.48 2.04 28.95
C PHE A 422 -25.62 0.81 29.28
N ILE A 423 -25.64 0.33 30.53
CA ILE A 423 -24.94 -0.92 30.89
C ILE A 423 -25.54 -2.11 30.16
N GLU A 424 -26.86 -2.25 30.14
CA GLU A 424 -27.54 -3.32 29.40
C GLU A 424 -27.11 -3.30 27.92
N TYR A 425 -27.03 -2.12 27.32
CA TYR A 425 -26.56 -1.94 25.95
C TYR A 425 -25.09 -2.36 25.78
N LEU A 426 -24.18 -1.92 26.66
CA LEU A 426 -22.77 -2.29 26.60
C LEU A 426 -22.53 -3.79 26.78
N ASP A 427 -23.21 -4.42 27.74
CA ASP A 427 -23.07 -5.85 28.00
C ASP A 427 -23.68 -6.70 26.88
N LYS A 428 -24.77 -6.22 26.24
CA LYS A 428 -25.38 -6.88 25.09
C LYS A 428 -24.53 -6.74 23.82
N THR A 429 -24.02 -5.55 23.56
CA THR A 429 -23.36 -5.25 22.28
C THR A 429 -21.87 -5.61 22.30
N TYR A 430 -21.18 -5.44 23.43
CA TYR A 430 -19.79 -5.83 23.61
C TYR A 430 -19.57 -6.61 24.91
N PRO A 431 -19.84 -7.92 24.99
CA PRO A 431 -19.81 -8.65 26.26
C PRO A 431 -18.44 -8.70 26.96
N ASN A 432 -17.33 -8.50 26.23
CA ASN A 432 -15.99 -8.56 26.80
C ASN A 432 -15.72 -7.37 27.74
N ARG A 433 -15.77 -7.64 29.06
CA ARG A 433 -15.52 -6.64 30.11
C ARG A 433 -14.05 -6.24 30.27
N ASN A 434 -13.13 -7.02 29.72
CA ASN A 434 -11.69 -6.75 29.69
C ASN A 434 -11.26 -6.02 28.41
N PHE A 435 -12.20 -5.40 27.69
CA PHE A 435 -11.89 -4.57 26.53
C PHE A 435 -10.82 -3.54 26.87
N ASN A 436 -9.75 -3.51 26.09
CA ASN A 436 -8.61 -2.61 26.25
C ASN A 436 -8.33 -1.76 25.00
N GLY A 437 -9.31 -1.65 24.11
CA GLY A 437 -9.27 -0.77 22.94
C GLY A 437 -9.95 0.58 23.18
N ILE A 438 -10.34 1.25 22.11
CA ILE A 438 -10.99 2.56 22.13
C ILE A 438 -12.51 2.39 22.14
N GLY A 439 -13.17 2.85 23.19
CA GLY A 439 -14.63 2.93 23.29
C GLY A 439 -15.14 4.30 22.86
N VAL A 440 -15.96 4.34 21.82
CA VAL A 440 -16.50 5.60 21.27
C VAL A 440 -17.98 5.68 21.55
N ILE A 441 -18.41 6.68 22.32
CA ILE A 441 -19.82 6.99 22.51
C ILE A 441 -20.25 7.96 21.42
N ASP A 442 -21.14 7.51 20.54
CA ASP A 442 -21.65 8.31 19.44
C ASP A 442 -23.10 8.73 19.71
N PHE A 443 -23.24 9.90 20.32
CA PHE A 443 -24.52 10.49 20.66
C PHE A 443 -24.64 11.88 20.03
N GLU A 444 -25.49 12.01 19.02
CA GLU A 444 -25.62 13.22 18.19
C GLU A 444 -27.03 13.84 18.20
N ARG A 445 -27.85 13.58 19.23
CA ARG A 445 -29.22 14.17 19.27
C ARG A 445 -29.21 15.63 19.73
N TRP A 446 -28.30 15.97 20.63
CA TRP A 446 -28.03 17.33 21.09
C TRP A 446 -26.58 17.48 21.54
N ARG A 447 -26.12 18.73 21.70
CA ARG A 447 -24.79 19.10 22.23
C ARG A 447 -24.91 19.72 23.62
N PRO A 448 -23.94 19.52 24.52
CA PRO A 448 -24.07 19.97 25.91
C PRO A 448 -24.02 21.48 26.08
N ILE A 449 -23.57 22.23 25.06
CA ILE A 449 -23.61 23.69 25.02
C ILE A 449 -24.87 24.13 24.27
N PHE A 450 -25.77 24.84 24.96
CA PHE A 450 -27.11 25.15 24.47
C PHE A 450 -27.07 25.95 23.16
N ARG A 451 -26.12 26.87 23.03
CA ARG A 451 -25.91 27.68 21.81
C ARG A 451 -25.61 26.82 20.57
N GLN A 452 -24.91 25.69 20.75
CA GLN A 452 -24.45 24.84 19.66
C GLN A 452 -25.56 23.93 19.06
N ASN A 453 -26.76 23.94 19.65
CA ASN A 453 -27.92 23.14 19.21
C ASN A 453 -28.70 23.83 18.08
N TRP A 454 -28.07 23.96 16.91
CA TRP A 454 -28.68 24.49 15.69
C TRP A 454 -29.05 23.37 14.69
N GLY A 455 -29.63 23.75 13.55
CA GLY A 455 -30.07 22.79 12.52
C GLY A 455 -31.08 21.79 13.08
N ASN A 456 -30.82 20.50 12.86
CA ASN A 456 -31.69 19.41 13.32
C ASN A 456 -31.80 19.32 14.86
N MET A 457 -30.84 19.88 15.61
CA MET A 457 -30.87 19.87 17.08
C MET A 457 -31.72 21.01 17.66
N LYS A 458 -32.15 21.98 16.83
CA LYS A 458 -32.91 23.16 17.27
C LYS A 458 -34.23 22.79 17.97
N ILE A 459 -34.80 21.64 17.66
CA ILE A 459 -36.01 21.12 18.31
C ILE A 459 -35.84 20.99 19.83
N HIS A 460 -34.67 20.53 20.31
CA HIS A 460 -34.38 20.36 21.74
C HIS A 460 -34.25 21.72 22.44
N LYS A 461 -33.67 22.70 21.74
CA LYS A 461 -33.55 24.08 22.21
C LYS A 461 -34.94 24.71 22.38
N ASN A 462 -35.79 24.58 21.36
CA ASN A 462 -37.14 25.13 21.39
C ASN A 462 -37.99 24.48 22.49
N PHE A 463 -37.97 23.14 22.58
CA PHE A 463 -38.71 22.42 23.62
C PHE A 463 -38.28 22.85 25.03
N SER A 464 -36.98 23.02 25.26
CA SER A 464 -36.47 23.51 26.55
C SER A 464 -36.94 24.93 26.89
N ILE A 465 -37.02 25.80 25.88
CA ILE A 465 -37.56 27.16 26.04
C ILE A 465 -39.06 27.10 26.34
N ASP A 466 -39.80 26.22 25.66
CA ASP A 466 -41.25 26.07 25.83
C ASP A 466 -41.60 25.52 27.21
N LEU A 467 -40.83 24.58 27.75
CA LEU A 467 -40.97 24.10 29.14
C LEU A 467 -40.87 25.26 30.14
N VAL A 468 -39.80 26.06 30.05
CA VAL A 468 -39.60 27.21 30.95
C VAL A 468 -40.68 28.28 30.73
N ARG A 469 -41.14 28.49 29.49
CA ARG A 469 -42.25 29.42 29.19
C ARG A 469 -43.54 28.97 29.84
N ASN A 470 -43.84 27.66 29.81
CA ASN A 470 -45.05 27.10 30.41
C ASN A 470 -45.01 27.17 31.94
N GLU A 471 -43.84 26.95 32.55
CA GLU A 471 -43.64 27.11 34.00
C GLU A 471 -43.66 28.57 34.46
N HIS A 472 -43.21 29.50 33.60
CA HIS A 472 -43.09 30.92 33.91
C HIS A 472 -43.74 31.82 32.84
N PRO A 473 -45.09 31.83 32.72
CA PRO A 473 -45.78 32.54 31.63
C PRO A 473 -45.58 34.07 31.63
N THR A 474 -45.21 34.64 32.77
CA THR A 474 -45.00 36.09 32.95
C THR A 474 -43.57 36.55 32.69
N TRP A 475 -42.62 35.62 32.52
CA TRP A 475 -41.22 35.98 32.27
C TRP A 475 -41.02 36.51 30.86
N ASN A 476 -40.11 37.46 30.70
CA ASN A 476 -39.72 37.92 29.37
C ASN A 476 -38.88 36.86 28.65
N LYS A 477 -38.81 36.97 27.32
CA LYS A 477 -38.10 36.02 26.45
C LYS A 477 -36.64 35.79 26.86
N LYS A 478 -35.92 36.84 27.26
CA LYS A 478 -34.49 36.74 27.63
C LYS A 478 -34.30 35.93 28.91
N MET A 479 -35.17 36.11 29.91
CA MET A 479 -35.15 35.32 31.14
C MET A 479 -35.48 33.86 30.88
N ILE A 480 -36.48 33.59 30.04
CA ILE A 480 -36.85 32.21 29.64
C ILE A 480 -35.68 31.52 28.94
N GLU A 481 -35.07 32.16 27.94
CA GLU A 481 -33.94 31.58 27.21
C GLU A 481 -32.72 31.35 28.11
N LEU A 482 -32.44 32.27 29.04
CA LEU A 482 -31.34 32.13 30.00
C LEU A 482 -31.55 30.94 30.94
N GLU A 483 -32.75 30.81 31.51
CA GLU A 483 -33.07 29.70 32.42
C GLU A 483 -33.14 28.36 31.68
N ALA A 484 -33.71 28.33 30.48
CA ALA A 484 -33.71 27.14 29.63
C ALA A 484 -32.28 26.68 29.31
N SER A 485 -31.39 27.62 28.93
CA SER A 485 -29.97 27.33 28.71
C SER A 485 -29.31 26.77 29.97
N LYS A 486 -29.50 27.42 31.12
CA LYS A 486 -28.90 27.02 32.40
C LYS A 486 -29.33 25.62 32.81
N ARG A 487 -30.63 25.29 32.73
CA ARG A 487 -31.15 23.95 33.05
C ARG A 487 -30.63 22.93 32.07
N PHE A 488 -30.73 23.20 30.77
CA PHE A 488 -30.27 22.28 29.74
C PHE A 488 -28.80 21.92 29.91
N GLU A 489 -27.90 22.90 30.00
CA GLU A 489 -26.45 22.64 30.09
C GLU A 489 -26.07 21.92 31.39
N LYS A 490 -26.73 22.24 32.51
CA LYS A 490 -26.52 21.55 33.80
C LYS A 490 -26.79 20.06 33.67
N TYR A 491 -27.95 19.69 33.13
CA TYR A 491 -28.35 18.28 33.02
C TYR A 491 -27.66 17.58 31.85
N ALA A 492 -27.39 18.29 30.73
CA ALA A 492 -26.62 17.75 29.62
C ALA A 492 -25.22 17.32 30.07
N ARG A 493 -24.55 18.17 30.85
CA ARG A 493 -23.30 17.81 31.53
C ARG A 493 -23.48 16.56 32.38
N PHE A 494 -24.50 16.54 33.25
CA PHE A 494 -24.72 15.42 34.17
C PHE A 494 -24.90 14.09 33.44
N PHE A 495 -25.71 14.05 32.37
CA PHE A 495 -25.88 12.86 31.55
C PHE A 495 -24.57 12.43 30.89
N MET A 496 -23.88 13.33 30.18
CA MET A 496 -22.65 12.95 29.47
C MET A 496 -21.51 12.53 30.41
N GLU A 497 -21.36 13.22 31.54
CA GLU A 497 -20.31 12.99 32.52
C GLU A 497 -20.51 11.65 33.25
N GLU A 498 -21.73 11.36 33.73
CA GLU A 498 -22.02 10.12 34.45
C GLU A 498 -21.96 8.89 33.53
N THR A 499 -22.39 9.01 32.27
CA THR A 499 -22.29 7.92 31.29
C THR A 499 -20.84 7.57 31.00
N LEU A 500 -19.97 8.58 30.86
CA LEU A 500 -18.54 8.36 30.63
C LEU A 500 -17.85 7.74 31.86
N LYS A 501 -18.17 8.21 33.07
CA LYS A 501 -17.71 7.59 34.32
C LYS A 501 -18.14 6.13 34.42
N LEU A 502 -19.37 5.82 34.03
CA LEU A 502 -19.90 4.47 34.06
C LEU A 502 -19.23 3.55 33.03
N ALA A 503 -18.99 4.04 31.82
CA ALA A 503 -18.25 3.33 30.78
C ALA A 503 -16.84 2.96 31.27
N LYS A 504 -16.11 3.92 31.85
CA LYS A 504 -14.78 3.69 32.45
C LYS A 504 -14.82 2.74 33.63
N LYS A 505 -15.85 2.81 34.48
CA LYS A 505 -16.01 1.91 35.63
C LYS A 505 -16.25 0.47 35.19
N THR A 506 -17.03 0.26 34.13
CA THR A 506 -17.44 -1.05 33.63
C THR A 506 -16.41 -1.68 32.69
N ARG A 507 -15.65 -0.87 31.94
CA ARG A 507 -14.55 -1.27 31.04
C ARG A 507 -13.29 -0.48 31.34
N LYS A 508 -12.66 -0.80 32.47
CA LYS A 508 -11.53 -0.04 33.03
C LYS A 508 -10.27 0.01 32.16
N GLN A 509 -10.09 -0.99 31.30
CA GLN A 509 -8.89 -1.07 30.45
C GLN A 509 -9.05 -0.32 29.12
N ALA A 510 -10.27 0.09 28.77
CA ALA A 510 -10.55 0.77 27.52
C ALA A 510 -10.34 2.28 27.63
N ASP A 511 -9.88 2.89 26.53
CA ASP A 511 -9.79 4.33 26.38
C ASP A 511 -11.13 4.87 25.86
N TRP A 512 -11.79 5.76 26.62
CA TRP A 512 -13.11 6.26 26.27
C TRP A 512 -13.11 7.71 25.76
N GLY A 513 -13.95 8.00 24.76
CA GLY A 513 -14.20 9.34 24.24
C GLY A 513 -15.59 9.48 23.60
N TYR A 514 -16.10 10.71 23.54
CA TYR A 514 -17.27 11.04 22.72
C TYR A 514 -16.85 11.41 21.31
N TYR A 515 -17.54 10.85 20.32
CA TYR A 515 -17.33 11.20 18.92
C TYR A 515 -17.64 12.68 18.67
N GLY A 516 -16.81 13.33 17.85
CA GLY A 516 -17.01 14.70 17.37
C GLY A 516 -16.40 15.80 18.25
N TYR A 517 -15.90 15.48 19.45
CA TYR A 517 -15.35 16.47 20.37
C TYR A 517 -13.81 16.52 20.37
N PRO A 518 -13.20 17.72 20.50
CA PRO A 518 -13.85 19.03 20.58
C PRO A 518 -14.39 19.52 19.23
N TYR A 519 -15.41 20.37 19.28
CA TYR A 519 -15.93 21.05 18.08
C TYR A 519 -15.15 22.34 17.81
N CYS A 520 -15.04 22.66 16.52
CA CYS A 520 -14.27 23.82 16.06
C CYS A 520 -15.01 24.77 15.12
N PHE A 521 -16.00 24.25 14.38
CA PHE A 521 -16.89 24.99 13.46
C PHE A 521 -16.20 25.87 12.39
N ASN A 522 -14.91 25.65 12.15
CA ASN A 522 -14.18 26.18 11.00
C ASN A 522 -14.69 25.58 9.68
N MET A 523 -14.47 26.29 8.57
CA MET A 523 -14.90 25.88 7.22
C MET A 523 -16.39 25.50 7.14
N SER A 524 -17.23 26.19 7.91
CA SER A 524 -18.69 26.07 7.88
C SER A 524 -19.28 27.09 6.91
N PRO A 525 -20.54 26.94 6.44
CA PRO A 525 -21.12 27.82 5.42
C PRO A 525 -21.04 29.32 5.75
N ASN A 526 -21.06 29.68 7.04
CA ASN A 526 -20.97 31.07 7.50
C ASN A 526 -19.57 31.45 8.04
N ASN A 527 -18.60 30.55 7.98
CA ASN A 527 -17.23 30.75 8.46
C ASN A 527 -16.24 29.90 7.64
N LEU A 528 -15.76 30.44 6.52
CA LEU A 528 -14.79 29.79 5.62
C LEU A 528 -13.32 30.04 6.01
N VAL A 529 -13.08 30.40 7.28
CA VAL A 529 -11.75 30.64 7.84
C VAL A 529 -11.18 29.30 8.34
N PRO A 530 -9.87 29.03 8.15
CA PRO A 530 -9.25 27.77 8.59
C PRO A 530 -9.09 27.70 10.12
N GLU A 531 -8.92 28.83 10.78
CA GLU A 531 -8.86 28.91 12.24
C GLU A 531 -10.17 28.49 12.91
N CYS A 532 -10.02 27.98 14.13
CA CYS A 532 -11.15 27.59 14.95
C CYS A 532 -12.00 28.79 15.37
N ASP A 533 -13.32 28.59 15.45
CA ASP A 533 -14.22 29.63 15.96
C ASP A 533 -13.86 29.97 17.41
N VAL A 534 -13.53 31.24 17.68
CA VAL A 534 -13.07 31.71 18.99
C VAL A 534 -14.12 31.44 20.08
N THR A 535 -15.41 31.53 19.76
CA THR A 535 -16.47 31.21 20.71
C THR A 535 -16.48 29.72 21.05
N ALA A 536 -16.31 28.85 20.04
CA ALA A 536 -16.18 27.42 20.24
C ALA A 536 -14.96 27.05 21.09
N MET A 537 -13.82 27.72 20.89
CA MET A 537 -12.62 27.51 21.73
C MET A 537 -12.90 27.83 23.20
N HIS A 538 -13.55 28.97 23.48
CA HIS A 538 -13.94 29.33 24.85
C HIS A 538 -14.98 28.39 25.45
N GLU A 539 -15.88 27.84 24.63
CA GLU A 539 -16.82 26.81 25.07
C GLU A 539 -16.11 25.50 25.39
N ASN A 540 -15.13 25.09 24.58
CA ASN A 540 -14.29 23.92 24.84
C ASN A 540 -13.50 24.11 26.15
N ASP A 541 -12.97 25.31 26.43
CA ASP A 541 -12.25 25.59 27.69
C ASP A 541 -13.16 25.40 28.93
N LYS A 542 -14.46 25.69 28.80
CA LYS A 542 -15.46 25.48 29.86
C LYS A 542 -15.90 24.02 30.00
N MET A 543 -15.56 23.16 29.04
CA MET A 543 -15.91 21.74 29.01
C MET A 543 -14.82 20.85 29.62
N SER A 544 -13.96 21.38 30.49
CA SER A 544 -12.95 20.59 31.21
C SER A 544 -13.56 19.41 31.98
N TRP A 545 -14.83 19.50 32.41
CA TRP A 545 -15.57 18.38 33.02
C TRP A 545 -15.74 17.18 32.08
N LEU A 546 -15.82 17.40 30.76
CA LEU A 546 -15.90 16.33 29.77
C LEU A 546 -14.49 15.82 29.46
N PHE A 547 -13.59 16.73 29.09
CA PHE A 547 -12.27 16.36 28.58
C PHE A 547 -11.35 15.76 29.65
N ASN A 548 -11.44 16.18 30.92
CA ASN A 548 -10.73 15.51 32.03
C ASN A 548 -11.18 14.06 32.23
N ASN A 549 -12.40 13.72 31.82
CA ASN A 549 -12.93 12.37 31.96
C ASN A 549 -12.65 11.49 30.74
N GLN A 550 -12.23 12.06 29.60
CA GLN A 550 -11.90 11.30 28.39
C GLN A 550 -10.44 10.84 28.37
N ASN A 551 -10.21 9.62 27.89
CA ASN A 551 -8.87 9.09 27.60
C ASN A 551 -8.38 9.50 26.20
N VAL A 552 -9.33 9.78 25.31
CA VAL A 552 -9.08 10.11 23.90
C VAL A 552 -10.04 11.20 23.44
N LEU A 553 -9.55 12.14 22.62
CA LEU A 553 -10.32 13.16 21.91
C LEU A 553 -10.53 12.71 20.47
N LEU A 554 -11.74 12.91 19.95
CA LEU A 554 -12.21 12.28 18.72
C LEU A 554 -12.80 13.33 17.75
N PRO A 555 -12.04 14.34 17.32
CA PRO A 555 -12.55 15.37 16.42
C PRO A 555 -12.92 14.76 15.07
N SER A 556 -14.07 15.15 14.51
CA SER A 556 -14.43 14.80 13.13
C SER A 556 -13.75 15.76 12.15
N VAL A 557 -13.04 15.24 11.17
CA VAL A 557 -12.32 16.00 10.14
C VAL A 557 -12.86 15.72 8.73
N TYR A 558 -14.15 15.37 8.63
CA TYR A 558 -14.80 15.06 7.36
C TYR A 558 -14.81 16.28 6.44
N VAL A 559 -14.25 16.12 5.24
CA VAL A 559 -14.16 17.18 4.24
C VAL A 559 -15.35 17.15 3.29
N ARG A 560 -15.66 18.31 2.70
CA ARG A 560 -16.76 18.49 1.75
C ARG A 560 -16.22 18.78 0.36
N GLN A 561 -16.89 18.27 -0.66
CA GLN A 561 -16.55 18.45 -2.06
C GLN A 561 -16.75 19.91 -2.48
N GLU A 562 -17.75 20.60 -1.96
CA GLU A 562 -17.98 22.03 -2.25
C GLU A 562 -16.82 22.95 -1.82
N LEU A 563 -15.98 22.51 -0.87
CA LEU A 563 -14.80 23.25 -0.43
C LEU A 563 -13.66 23.11 -1.46
N THR A 564 -12.90 24.17 -1.67
CA THR A 564 -11.68 24.11 -2.48
C THR A 564 -10.63 23.21 -1.83
N PRO A 565 -9.65 22.68 -2.59
CA PRO A 565 -8.59 21.84 -2.02
C PRO A 565 -7.88 22.46 -0.80
N ASP A 566 -7.61 23.78 -0.83
CA ASP A 566 -6.95 24.47 0.29
C ASP A 566 -7.90 24.71 1.47
N GLN A 567 -9.19 24.89 1.22
CA GLN A 567 -10.20 24.95 2.29
C GLN A 567 -10.38 23.60 3.00
N ARG A 568 -10.27 22.48 2.27
CA ARG A 568 -10.29 21.13 2.86
C ARG A 568 -9.10 20.92 3.79
N VAL A 569 -7.91 21.37 3.38
CA VAL A 569 -6.71 21.39 4.23
C VAL A 569 -6.95 22.23 5.48
N GLY A 570 -7.43 23.47 5.30
CA GLY A 570 -7.73 24.37 6.41
C GLY A 570 -8.78 23.82 7.39
N LEU A 571 -9.77 23.08 6.90
CA LEU A 571 -10.77 22.39 7.72
C LEU A 571 -10.08 21.42 8.68
N VAL A 572 -9.27 20.51 8.14
CA VAL A 572 -8.57 19.49 8.94
C VAL A 572 -7.60 20.16 9.91
N GLN A 573 -6.81 21.13 9.43
CA GLN A 573 -5.82 21.85 10.21
C GLN A 573 -6.43 22.49 11.47
N GLY A 574 -7.50 23.29 11.32
CA GLY A 574 -8.12 23.99 12.45
C GLY A 574 -8.70 23.04 13.49
N ARG A 575 -9.35 21.96 13.04
CA ARG A 575 -9.97 20.97 13.94
C ARG A 575 -8.93 20.18 14.75
N VAL A 576 -7.85 19.77 14.10
CA VAL A 576 -6.77 19.04 14.77
C VAL A 576 -6.01 19.95 15.72
N LYS A 577 -5.67 21.18 15.31
CA LYS A 577 -5.03 22.17 16.20
C LYS A 577 -5.85 22.42 17.47
N GLU A 578 -7.16 22.56 17.34
CA GLU A 578 -8.03 22.76 18.51
C GLU A 578 -8.07 21.52 19.42
N ALA A 579 -8.17 20.32 18.84
CA ALA A 579 -8.13 19.09 19.62
C ALA A 579 -6.82 18.92 20.38
N VAL A 580 -5.68 19.21 19.73
CA VAL A 580 -4.36 19.16 20.36
C VAL A 580 -4.20 20.25 21.42
N ARG A 581 -4.70 21.47 21.18
CA ARG A 581 -4.73 22.54 22.19
C ARG A 581 -5.50 22.11 23.44
N VAL A 582 -6.70 21.57 23.26
CA VAL A 582 -7.53 21.05 24.36
C VAL A 582 -6.79 19.93 25.09
N SER A 583 -6.18 18.98 24.38
CA SER A 583 -5.40 17.90 25.00
C SER A 583 -4.23 18.44 25.84
N ASN A 584 -3.42 19.34 25.30
CA ASN A 584 -2.25 19.90 25.96
C ASN A 584 -2.58 20.73 27.21
N ASN A 585 -3.79 21.29 27.28
CA ASN A 585 -4.26 22.02 28.45
C ASN A 585 -4.68 21.11 29.62
N LEU A 586 -4.75 19.79 29.41
CA LEU A 586 -5.15 18.81 30.41
C LEU A 586 -3.92 18.10 30.97
N LYS A 587 -3.94 17.81 32.28
CA LYS A 587 -2.79 17.20 32.97
C LYS A 587 -2.41 15.82 32.43
N HIS A 588 -3.38 15.05 31.92
CA HIS A 588 -3.17 13.69 31.43
C HIS A 588 -3.00 13.60 29.91
N SER A 589 -3.05 14.74 29.20
CA SER A 589 -2.83 14.86 27.75
C SER A 589 -3.46 13.72 26.92
N PRO A 590 -4.80 13.63 26.86
CA PRO A 590 -5.48 12.54 26.17
C PRO A 590 -5.10 12.50 24.68
N LYS A 591 -5.03 11.29 24.12
CA LYS A 591 -4.66 11.11 22.71
C LYS A 591 -5.68 11.79 21.79
N VAL A 592 -5.24 12.34 20.67
CA VAL A 592 -6.09 12.93 19.63
C VAL A 592 -6.18 11.99 18.44
N LEU A 593 -7.32 11.29 18.29
CA LEU A 593 -7.57 10.40 17.16
C LEU A 593 -8.65 10.99 16.26
N SER A 594 -8.23 11.48 15.09
CA SER A 594 -9.12 12.21 14.19
C SER A 594 -10.02 11.26 13.42
N TYR A 595 -11.34 11.46 13.51
CA TYR A 595 -12.31 10.77 12.69
C TYR A 595 -12.29 11.29 11.26
N TRP A 596 -11.88 10.44 10.34
CA TRP A 596 -11.69 10.76 8.93
C TRP A 596 -12.57 9.85 8.07
N TRP A 597 -13.19 10.39 7.02
CA TRP A 597 -14.10 9.65 6.14
C TRP A 597 -13.52 9.58 4.73
N TYR A 598 -13.57 8.41 4.11
CA TYR A 598 -13.02 8.18 2.78
C TYR A 598 -13.87 8.71 1.61
N VAL A 599 -15.02 9.32 1.88
CA VAL A 599 -15.87 10.04 0.91
C VAL A 599 -16.05 11.50 1.34
N TYR A 600 -16.46 12.34 0.40
CA TYR A 600 -16.89 13.70 0.72
C TYR A 600 -18.22 13.68 1.49
N GLN A 601 -18.33 14.46 2.56
CA GLN A 601 -19.50 14.44 3.46
C GLN A 601 -20.81 14.86 2.78
N ASP A 602 -20.73 15.78 1.82
CA ASP A 602 -21.81 16.29 0.96
C ASP A 602 -22.01 15.47 -0.32
N GLU A 603 -21.09 14.56 -0.65
CA GLU A 603 -21.17 13.68 -1.82
C GLU A 603 -20.74 12.24 -1.47
N THR A 604 -21.55 11.57 -0.66
CA THR A 604 -21.20 10.28 -0.01
C THR A 604 -20.98 9.10 -0.95
N ASN A 605 -21.24 9.25 -2.24
CA ASN A 605 -20.90 8.25 -3.27
C ASN A 605 -19.55 8.53 -3.96
N THR A 606 -18.82 9.57 -3.56
CA THR A 606 -17.57 10.00 -4.21
C THR A 606 -16.42 9.91 -3.23
N PHE A 607 -15.45 9.04 -3.54
CA PHE A 607 -14.24 8.87 -2.73
C PHE A 607 -13.34 10.10 -2.82
N LEU A 608 -12.63 10.37 -1.73
CA LEU A 608 -11.63 11.43 -1.69
C LEU A 608 -10.52 11.16 -2.72
N THR A 609 -10.06 12.20 -3.41
CA THR A 609 -8.94 12.05 -4.35
C THR A 609 -7.65 11.65 -3.64
N GLU A 610 -6.69 11.05 -4.36
CA GLU A 610 -5.36 10.72 -3.83
C GLU A 610 -4.69 11.93 -3.15
N THR A 611 -4.82 13.11 -3.77
CA THR A 611 -4.33 14.37 -3.23
C THR A 611 -5.01 14.74 -1.91
N ASP A 612 -6.34 14.64 -1.83
CA ASP A 612 -7.07 14.97 -0.60
C ASP A 612 -6.75 13.99 0.53
N VAL A 613 -6.67 12.69 0.25
CA VAL A 613 -6.24 11.70 1.27
C VAL A 613 -4.85 12.06 1.80
N LYS A 614 -3.90 12.30 0.90
CA LYS A 614 -2.52 12.63 1.28
C LYS A 614 -2.45 13.90 2.11
N LYS A 615 -3.09 14.99 1.65
CA LYS A 615 -3.05 16.28 2.33
C LYS A 615 -3.76 16.22 3.69
N THR A 616 -4.95 15.61 3.75
CA THR A 616 -5.69 15.51 5.02
C THR A 616 -4.97 14.63 6.05
N PHE A 617 -4.32 13.53 5.64
CA PHE A 617 -3.50 12.73 6.55
C PHE A 617 -2.27 13.52 7.03
N GLN A 618 -1.59 14.23 6.14
CA GLN A 618 -0.46 15.09 6.49
C GLN A 618 -0.86 16.18 7.50
N GLU A 619 -2.01 16.83 7.31
CA GLU A 619 -2.49 17.83 8.27
C GLU A 619 -2.78 17.23 9.65
N ILE A 620 -3.34 16.02 9.73
CA ILE A 620 -3.55 15.37 11.04
C ILE A 620 -2.22 15.17 11.76
N VAL A 621 -1.20 14.66 11.06
CA VAL A 621 0.12 14.38 11.63
C VAL A 621 0.86 15.67 12.01
N ILE A 622 0.99 16.62 11.09
CA ILE A 622 1.80 17.85 11.28
C ILE A 622 1.24 18.71 12.41
N ASN A 623 -0.08 18.68 12.63
CA ASN A 623 -0.71 19.44 13.70
C ASN A 623 -0.81 18.67 15.03
N GLY A 624 -0.13 17.53 15.17
CA GLY A 624 0.03 16.80 16.44
C GLY A 624 -1.04 15.77 16.75
N GLY A 625 -1.78 15.29 15.75
CA GLY A 625 -2.70 14.16 15.94
C GLY A 625 -1.96 12.85 16.22
N ASP A 626 -2.39 12.10 17.23
CA ASP A 626 -1.81 10.80 17.61
C ASP A 626 -2.25 9.66 16.69
N GLY A 627 -3.32 9.88 15.93
CA GLY A 627 -3.79 8.93 14.93
C GLY A 627 -5.06 9.32 14.18
N ILE A 628 -5.46 8.43 13.28
CA ILE A 628 -6.58 8.57 12.36
C ILE A 628 -7.52 7.38 12.53
N ILE A 629 -8.80 7.65 12.75
CA ILE A 629 -9.88 6.66 12.70
C ILE A 629 -10.57 6.82 11.35
N ILE A 630 -10.37 5.86 10.45
CA ILE A 630 -11.06 5.80 9.16
C ILE A 630 -12.47 5.29 9.41
N TRP A 631 -13.47 6.09 9.09
CA TRP A 631 -14.89 5.77 9.22
C TRP A 631 -15.53 5.48 7.86
N GLY A 632 -16.61 4.70 7.87
CA GLY A 632 -17.47 4.43 6.71
C GLY A 632 -18.91 4.18 7.12
N SER A 633 -19.82 4.18 6.15
CA SER A 633 -21.24 3.90 6.37
C SER A 633 -21.62 2.51 5.84
N SER A 634 -22.66 1.90 6.42
CA SER A 634 -23.22 0.65 5.91
C SER A 634 -23.78 0.80 4.49
N SER A 635 -24.16 2.03 4.10
CA SER A 635 -24.53 2.37 2.73
C SER A 635 -23.39 2.20 1.72
N ASP A 636 -22.15 2.21 2.18
CA ASP A 636 -20.96 2.21 1.33
C ASP A 636 -20.58 0.79 0.91
N VAL A 637 -21.20 -0.22 1.52
CA VAL A 637 -20.95 -1.65 1.28
C VAL A 637 -22.24 -2.47 1.19
N ASN A 638 -23.38 -1.84 0.95
CA ASN A 638 -24.67 -2.51 0.85
C ASN A 638 -24.91 -3.23 -0.51
N SER A 639 -23.91 -3.25 -1.40
CA SER A 639 -23.97 -3.94 -2.69
C SER A 639 -22.58 -4.37 -3.15
N LEU A 640 -22.53 -5.44 -3.97
CA LEU A 640 -21.29 -5.99 -4.51
C LEU A 640 -20.46 -4.96 -5.29
N SER A 641 -21.13 -4.11 -6.08
CA SER A 641 -20.46 -3.07 -6.86
C SER A 641 -19.77 -2.05 -5.96
N LYS A 642 -20.46 -1.59 -4.90
CA LYS A 642 -19.87 -0.66 -3.93
C LYS A 642 -18.73 -1.32 -3.15
N CYS A 643 -18.86 -2.58 -2.74
CA CYS A 643 -17.76 -3.31 -2.10
C CYS A 643 -16.52 -3.43 -3.00
N LYS A 644 -16.70 -3.76 -4.29
CA LYS A 644 -15.60 -3.84 -5.26
C LYS A 644 -14.93 -2.47 -5.46
N ARG A 645 -15.73 -1.41 -5.57
CA ARG A 645 -15.24 -0.04 -5.76
C ARG A 645 -14.45 0.43 -4.53
N LEU A 646 -14.97 0.19 -3.32
CA LEU A 646 -14.27 0.51 -2.08
C LEU A 646 -12.97 -0.29 -1.97
N ARG A 647 -13.01 -1.60 -2.29
CA ARG A 647 -11.81 -2.44 -2.29
C ARG A 647 -10.74 -1.91 -3.25
N GLU A 648 -11.11 -1.55 -4.47
CA GLU A 648 -10.18 -0.96 -5.43
C GLU A 648 -9.58 0.34 -4.90
N TYR A 649 -10.40 1.24 -4.35
CA TYR A 649 -9.95 2.48 -3.73
C TYR A 649 -9.00 2.25 -2.53
N LEU A 650 -9.29 1.26 -1.68
CA LEU A 650 -8.42 0.85 -0.57
C LEU A 650 -7.06 0.37 -1.08
N LEU A 651 -7.03 -0.44 -2.14
CA LEU A 651 -5.80 -1.03 -2.67
C LEU A 651 -4.95 -0.03 -3.47
N THR A 652 -5.58 0.96 -4.10
CA THR A 652 -4.91 1.84 -5.07
C THR A 652 -4.62 3.23 -4.52
N VAL A 653 -5.43 3.72 -3.57
CA VAL A 653 -5.33 5.09 -3.05
C VAL A 653 -5.13 5.10 -1.55
N LEU A 654 -6.13 4.67 -0.77
CA LEU A 654 -6.12 4.87 0.68
C LEU A 654 -5.04 4.05 1.39
N GLY A 655 -4.93 2.76 1.08
CA GLY A 655 -3.96 1.85 1.69
C GLY A 655 -2.51 2.29 1.49
N PRO A 656 -2.05 2.54 0.25
CA PRO A 656 -0.69 3.03 0.00
C PRO A 656 -0.37 4.35 0.71
N ILE A 657 -1.31 5.30 0.75
CA ILE A 657 -1.10 6.58 1.46
C ILE A 657 -1.04 6.38 2.96
N ALA A 658 -1.93 5.57 3.52
CA ALA A 658 -1.89 5.21 4.93
C ALA A 658 -0.51 4.69 5.28
N VAL A 659 -0.03 3.62 4.57
CA VAL A 659 1.30 3.00 4.75
C VAL A 659 2.39 4.05 4.81
N ASN A 660 2.44 4.93 3.80
CA ASN A 660 3.45 5.97 3.71
C ASN A 660 3.46 6.95 4.88
N VAL A 661 2.28 7.32 5.38
CA VAL A 661 2.18 8.28 6.49
C VAL A 661 2.66 7.63 7.79
N THR A 662 2.27 6.41 8.09
CA THR A 662 2.74 5.71 9.30
C THR A 662 4.23 5.40 9.26
N GLU A 663 4.80 5.11 8.09
CA GLU A 663 6.24 4.95 7.92
C GLU A 663 7.04 6.25 8.08
N ALA A 664 6.41 7.41 7.88
CA ALA A 664 7.07 8.71 7.98
C ALA A 664 7.09 9.27 9.41
N VAL A 665 6.18 8.80 10.26
CA VAL A 665 6.07 9.26 11.67
C VAL A 665 6.77 8.31 12.64
N ASN A 666 7.07 7.07 12.21
CA ASN A 666 7.92 6.11 12.93
C ASN A 666 9.35 6.12 12.39
#